data_AF-A0A2E5X5N3-F1
#
_entry.id   AF-A0A2E5X5N3-F1
#
_cell.length_a   1.000
_cell.length_b   1.000
_cell.length_c   1.000
_cell.angle_alpha   90.00
_cell.angle_beta   90.00
_cell.angle_gamma   90.00
#
_symmetry.space_group_name_H-M   'P 1'
#
loop_
_entity.id
_entity.type
_entity.pdbx_description
1 polymer ?
#
loop_
_entity_poly.entity_id
_entity_poly.type
_entity_poly.pdbx_seq_one_letter_code
_entity_poly.pdbx_strand_id
1 'polypeptide(L)'
;MWWGNEVVLQYMIGCESMRFLSLFPLLLVALAFQSGAPLSGWSVTYADHDPETPDVRTLAPAAALALFKGESPHPTQGVENNVAVFEADVFINAPGRWRFALRVDGGDGTLVVHDDNGLARLTQSSSGAGRTETEWLELESGPLRISVLFKRRGVARVRLRTLWEFSGSDGGSFALEPIPTRAVSVPQELLADVEQSLAARSGRVLLGRKGCANCHLPDDAVSAHLDSWPGPDLSTVGARLGGEWMRRWLANPAALLPGADMPALLDEGAAAEIADLVAFLESLTGSDEPSHAGLATEEAISARGRALYHSIGCVACHGSLESAAVVLDDPYLPDELAAEPSAVPFGDLRGKWRPTALADFLRDPMAVRPDGSMPSMDLSAAEADDLTHYLLGLWGAAPAPTESVSGTRADAASVERGAKLFGALRCAACHAGAGVDEVPPAAPLAQLRSSGCLAPYSSQKPAGARYDLLEDEAQVLAAGLDELRAARPHPAPLDRAERQLESGRCLACHAFEGRGGLPDGEHLFFQALDERTDLGDEGRLPPDLSGVGFRLTTSWLRSLLLDGQRSRPYMAARMPAFSTAAVDGLAGCLGRREGLWPDVDYPSPPPTDAAVLAGRLLMDTQDGLACESCHVHGERQPSGSPGLAMTAFAERLRYEWYKAYMPNPARFKPGTRMPSFATDGVSAETDILAGDAAAQEDAMWAYFSLGELSPPPKDATAQSSMTLTVGERPRVFRSFLHAAGSRGIAVGFPVGVHFSFDATECRLAELWRGDFINAAGSWAGRGGSELGGQGEHLWTAAAAPLIEYPGAPAPEFRGYRLDVEGVPSFLYRIGELSVEDRIVPRLGPWIGFERTLILDRAPAEFVLHAAGGGAQARGVKMTGGTFMPIQDQVGSYRMTPGFVGEDADGPLIIQLEVSF
;
A
#
# COMPACT_ATOMS: atom_id res chain seq x y z
N MET A 1 49.43 0.78 -10.00
CA MET A 1 50.58 -0.12 -9.76
C MET A 1 50.01 -1.36 -9.07
N TRP A 2 49.77 -2.43 -9.84
CA TRP A 2 50.48 -3.73 -9.76
C TRP A 2 50.16 -4.52 -8.49
N TRP A 3 49.75 -5.79 -8.43
CA TRP A 3 49.55 -6.96 -9.32
C TRP A 3 48.58 -7.90 -8.55
N GLY A 4 47.78 -8.82 -9.09
CA GLY A 4 48.03 -9.85 -10.11
C GLY A 4 47.98 -11.24 -9.44
N ASN A 5 47.06 -12.11 -9.88
CA ASN A 5 47.25 -13.57 -9.93
C ASN A 5 46.07 -14.25 -10.65
N GLU A 6 46.24 -14.40 -11.97
CA GLU A 6 45.62 -15.49 -12.75
C GLU A 6 46.49 -16.74 -12.59
N VAL A 7 45.85 -17.91 -12.37
CA VAL A 7 46.42 -19.21 -12.76
C VAL A 7 45.31 -20.09 -13.35
N VAL A 8 45.32 -20.14 -14.69
CA VAL A 8 45.19 -21.32 -15.57
C VAL A 8 44.04 -22.30 -15.33
N LEU A 9 43.04 -22.28 -16.23
CA LEU A 9 42.40 -23.52 -16.69
C LEU A 9 42.03 -23.41 -18.17
N GLN A 10 42.84 -24.06 -19.01
CA GLN A 10 42.57 -24.29 -20.41
C GLN A 10 42.98 -25.73 -20.69
N TYR A 11 42.02 -26.66 -20.77
CA TYR A 11 42.07 -27.92 -21.53
C TYR A 11 40.76 -28.69 -21.31
N MET A 12 39.96 -28.83 -22.36
CA MET A 12 39.24 -30.05 -22.82
C MET A 12 38.00 -29.66 -23.64
N ILE A 13 38.17 -29.73 -24.96
CA ILE A 13 37.08 -29.73 -25.95
C ILE A 13 36.59 -31.18 -26.12
N GLY A 14 35.27 -31.37 -26.09
CA GLY A 14 34.58 -32.39 -26.90
C GLY A 14 33.97 -33.60 -26.19
N CYS A 15 32.66 -33.56 -25.91
CA CYS A 15 31.70 -34.61 -26.29
C CYS A 15 30.27 -34.22 -25.92
N GLU A 16 29.34 -34.55 -26.83
CA GLU A 16 27.90 -34.37 -26.76
C GLU A 16 27.26 -35.01 -25.52
N SER A 17 26.50 -34.24 -24.74
CA SER A 17 25.31 -34.70 -23.98
C SER A 17 24.65 -33.52 -23.25
N MET A 18 23.74 -32.82 -23.93
CA MET A 18 22.77 -31.90 -23.32
C MET A 18 21.75 -32.70 -22.48
N ARG A 19 22.07 -33.03 -21.22
CA ARG A 19 21.10 -33.46 -20.20
C ARG A 19 21.69 -33.36 -18.79
N PHE A 20 22.02 -32.17 -18.30
CA PHE A 20 22.22 -31.90 -16.85
C PHE A 20 22.36 -30.39 -16.68
N LEU A 21 21.25 -29.68 -16.49
CA LEU A 21 21.17 -28.28 -16.03
C LEU A 21 19.69 -27.99 -15.74
N SER A 22 19.18 -28.61 -14.68
CA SER A 22 17.83 -28.34 -14.12
C SER A 22 17.81 -28.71 -12.63
N LEU A 23 18.86 -28.29 -11.93
CA LEU A 23 18.97 -28.37 -10.48
C LEU A 23 19.02 -26.92 -9.96
N PHE A 24 18.37 -26.69 -8.82
CA PHE A 24 18.50 -25.52 -7.94
C PHE A 24 17.59 -24.28 -8.14
N PRO A 25 16.26 -24.38 -7.94
CA PRO A 25 15.42 -23.20 -7.67
C PRO A 25 15.26 -22.86 -6.18
N LEU A 26 15.50 -23.81 -5.26
CA LEU A 26 15.43 -23.57 -3.81
C LEU A 26 16.78 -23.27 -3.18
N LEU A 27 17.82 -23.22 -4.00
CA LEU A 27 19.09 -22.73 -3.55
C LEU A 27 18.99 -21.25 -3.17
N LEU A 28 17.98 -20.45 -3.53
CA LEU A 28 17.84 -19.10 -2.97
C LEU A 28 17.56 -19.04 -1.44
N VAL A 29 17.08 -20.13 -0.81
CA VAL A 29 17.03 -20.25 0.67
C VAL A 29 18.29 -20.92 1.25
N ALA A 30 19.26 -21.33 0.41
CA ALA A 30 20.52 -21.97 0.85
C ALA A 30 21.83 -21.38 0.25
N LEU A 31 21.75 -20.53 -0.78
CA LEU A 31 22.82 -19.81 -1.49
C LEU A 31 22.81 -18.32 -1.15
N ALA A 32 21.67 -17.73 -0.75
CA ALA A 32 21.71 -16.50 0.03
C ALA A 32 22.58 -16.70 1.30
N PHE A 33 22.71 -17.95 1.74
CA PHE A 33 23.36 -18.39 2.97
C PHE A 33 24.79 -18.94 2.76
N GLN A 34 25.36 -18.87 1.55
CA GLN A 34 26.81 -19.09 1.34
C GLN A 34 27.63 -17.81 1.48
N SER A 35 26.99 -16.64 1.58
CA SER A 35 27.64 -15.45 2.13
C SER A 35 27.48 -15.53 3.65
N GLY A 36 28.57 -15.46 4.42
CA GLY A 36 28.49 -15.38 5.89
C GLY A 36 27.89 -14.06 6.40
N ALA A 37 26.89 -13.51 5.72
CA ALA A 37 26.16 -12.30 6.10
C ALA A 37 25.07 -12.68 7.11
N PRO A 38 24.96 -11.95 8.23
CA PRO A 38 24.01 -12.30 9.28
C PRO A 38 22.57 -11.96 8.86
N LEU A 39 21.61 -12.82 9.23
CA LEU A 39 20.19 -12.63 8.94
C LEU A 39 19.68 -11.33 9.59
N SER A 40 19.09 -10.43 8.81
CA SER A 40 18.61 -9.14 9.31
C SER A 40 17.33 -9.32 10.15
N GLY A 41 17.28 -8.71 11.33
CA GLY A 41 16.14 -8.81 12.25
C GLY A 41 16.52 -9.23 13.66
N TRP A 42 15.50 -9.58 14.44
CA TRP A 42 15.59 -10.06 15.82
C TRP A 42 15.25 -11.55 15.87
N SER A 43 15.99 -12.32 16.66
CA SER A 43 15.49 -13.60 17.16
C SER A 43 14.43 -13.31 18.20
N VAL A 44 13.24 -13.91 18.10
CA VAL A 44 12.22 -13.87 19.16
C VAL A 44 11.90 -15.29 19.64
N THR A 45 12.05 -15.53 20.94
CA THR A 45 11.59 -16.76 21.59
C THR A 45 10.25 -16.50 22.25
N TYR A 46 9.21 -17.22 21.83
CA TYR A 46 7.93 -17.24 22.52
C TYR A 46 7.85 -18.46 23.44
N ALA A 47 7.54 -18.20 24.71
CA ALA A 47 7.34 -19.21 25.73
C ALA A 47 5.93 -19.10 26.32
N ASP A 48 5.28 -20.24 26.51
CA ASP A 48 3.96 -20.31 27.11
C ASP A 48 4.05 -20.26 28.65
N HIS A 49 2.95 -19.90 29.30
CA HIS A 49 2.81 -20.06 30.74
C HIS A 49 2.68 -21.54 31.16
N ASP A 50 2.19 -22.39 30.25
CA ASP A 50 2.14 -23.84 30.42
C ASP A 50 3.51 -24.45 30.06
N PRO A 51 4.27 -24.98 31.04
CA PRO A 51 5.63 -25.49 30.83
C PRO A 51 5.71 -26.74 29.95
N GLU A 52 4.57 -27.40 29.68
CA GLU A 52 4.51 -28.53 28.75
C GLU A 52 4.48 -28.06 27.28
N THR A 53 4.27 -26.76 27.04
CA THR A 53 4.30 -26.17 25.70
C THR A 53 5.75 -25.85 25.33
N PRO A 54 6.29 -26.41 24.23
CA PRO A 54 7.64 -26.08 23.81
C PRO A 54 7.76 -24.61 23.42
N ASP A 55 8.89 -24.01 23.78
CA ASP A 55 9.27 -22.70 23.30
C ASP A 55 9.47 -22.74 21.78
N VAL A 56 9.18 -21.62 21.11
CA VAL A 56 9.44 -21.45 19.69
C VAL A 56 10.29 -20.20 19.46
N ARG A 57 11.41 -20.37 18.78
CA ARG A 57 12.29 -19.27 18.39
C ARG A 57 12.13 -18.99 16.90
N THR A 58 11.83 -17.76 16.53
CA THR A 58 11.57 -17.35 15.14
C THR A 58 12.13 -15.95 14.86
N LEU A 59 11.93 -15.46 13.64
CA LEU A 59 12.39 -14.14 13.20
C LEU A 59 11.33 -13.06 13.49
N ALA A 60 11.76 -11.87 13.89
CA ALA A 60 10.94 -10.67 13.95
C ALA A 60 11.68 -9.47 13.33
N PRO A 61 10.99 -8.53 12.65
CA PRO A 61 11.63 -7.37 12.01
C PRO A 61 12.16 -6.37 13.04
N ALA A 62 11.52 -6.35 14.19
CA ALA A 62 11.70 -5.43 15.29
C ALA A 62 11.37 -6.16 16.60
N ALA A 63 11.92 -5.69 17.72
CA ALA A 63 11.45 -6.07 19.05
C ALA A 63 10.11 -5.37 19.36
N ALA A 64 9.08 -5.77 18.62
CA ALA A 64 7.76 -5.19 18.66
C ALA A 64 6.67 -6.25 18.40
N LEU A 65 5.50 -6.05 18.99
CA LEU A 65 4.30 -6.83 18.71
C LEU A 65 3.05 -6.08 19.16
N ALA A 66 1.90 -6.41 18.57
CA ALA A 66 0.59 -6.00 19.08
C ALA A 66 -0.40 -7.15 18.93
N LEU A 67 -1.09 -7.53 20.02
CA LEU A 67 -2.04 -8.65 20.05
C LEU A 67 -3.36 -8.22 20.71
N PHE A 68 -4.50 -8.54 20.11
CA PHE A 68 -5.82 -8.38 20.70
C PHE A 68 -6.08 -9.49 21.73
N LYS A 69 -7.17 -9.33 22.47
CA LYS A 69 -7.69 -10.40 23.33
C LYS A 69 -7.99 -11.65 22.50
N GLY A 70 -7.46 -12.79 22.91
CA GLY A 70 -7.67 -14.08 22.23
C GLY A 70 -6.75 -14.35 21.04
N GLU A 71 -5.83 -13.44 20.72
CA GLU A 71 -4.78 -13.69 19.72
C GLU A 71 -3.50 -14.19 20.39
N SER A 72 -2.71 -14.99 19.67
CA SER A 72 -1.42 -15.54 20.08
C SER A 72 -0.28 -14.93 19.24
N PRO A 73 0.95 -14.80 19.76
CA PRO A 73 2.09 -14.41 18.94
C PRO A 73 2.45 -15.47 17.88
N HIS A 74 2.14 -16.74 18.13
CA HIS A 74 2.57 -17.87 17.29
C HIS A 74 1.55 -19.01 17.33
N PRO A 75 1.35 -19.78 16.24
CA PRO A 75 0.34 -20.84 16.15
C PRO A 75 0.39 -21.92 17.23
N THR A 76 1.56 -22.25 17.74
CA THR A 76 1.77 -23.28 18.78
C THR A 76 1.65 -22.76 20.21
N GLN A 77 1.56 -21.43 20.37
CA GLN A 77 1.58 -20.77 21.67
C GLN A 77 0.17 -20.39 22.14
N GLY A 78 -0.03 -20.35 23.45
CA GLY A 78 -1.26 -19.91 24.11
C GLY A 78 -1.48 -18.40 24.09
N VAL A 79 -2.73 -18.03 24.39
CA VAL A 79 -3.18 -16.62 24.39
C VAL A 79 -2.97 -15.92 25.73
N GLU A 80 -2.72 -16.67 26.80
CA GLU A 80 -2.64 -16.15 28.16
C GLU A 80 -1.21 -16.15 28.68
N ASN A 81 -0.80 -15.06 29.33
CA ASN A 81 0.46 -14.98 30.09
C ASN A 81 1.73 -15.37 29.31
N ASN A 82 1.70 -15.30 27.97
CA ASN A 82 2.85 -15.64 27.13
C ASN A 82 4.01 -14.67 27.35
N VAL A 83 5.21 -15.19 27.14
CA VAL A 83 6.48 -14.48 27.25
C VAL A 83 7.10 -14.40 25.85
N ALA A 84 7.65 -13.24 25.50
CA ALA A 84 8.44 -13.03 24.30
C ALA A 84 9.83 -12.51 24.69
N VAL A 85 10.89 -13.14 24.20
CA VAL A 85 12.29 -12.73 24.41
C VAL A 85 12.90 -12.40 23.07
N PHE A 86 13.11 -11.12 22.80
CA PHE A 86 13.77 -10.64 21.59
C PHE A 86 15.27 -10.48 21.85
N GLU A 87 16.11 -10.89 20.91
CA GLU A 87 17.57 -10.81 20.98
C GLU A 87 18.13 -10.41 19.61
N ALA A 88 18.97 -9.37 19.58
CA ALA A 88 19.64 -8.91 18.37
C ALA A 88 21.01 -8.27 18.65
N ASP A 89 21.89 -8.34 17.67
CA ASP A 89 23.05 -7.46 17.56
C ASP A 89 22.61 -6.18 16.82
N VAL A 90 22.58 -5.05 17.54
CA VAL A 90 22.19 -3.74 17.01
C VAL A 90 23.43 -2.96 16.60
N PHE A 91 23.51 -2.55 15.34
CA PHE A 91 24.67 -1.83 14.83
C PHE A 91 24.58 -0.33 15.10
N ILE A 92 25.45 0.15 15.98
CA ILE A 92 25.64 1.57 16.28
C ILE A 92 26.50 2.17 15.18
N ASN A 93 25.88 2.98 14.32
CA ASN A 93 26.52 3.50 13.10
C ASN A 93 27.35 4.77 13.31
N ALA A 94 27.29 5.40 14.48
CA ALA A 94 28.05 6.60 14.82
C ALA A 94 28.34 6.65 16.33
N PRO A 95 29.55 7.12 16.74
CA PRO A 95 29.84 7.36 18.14
C PRO A 95 29.03 8.55 18.68
N GLY A 96 28.63 8.49 19.94
CA GLY A 96 27.94 9.59 20.63
C GLY A 96 26.96 9.11 21.69
N ARG A 97 25.97 9.95 22.00
CA ARG A 97 24.97 9.67 23.03
C ARG A 97 23.77 8.97 22.43
N TRP A 98 23.50 7.78 22.93
CA TRP A 98 22.37 6.95 22.53
C TRP A 98 21.44 6.73 23.70
N ARG A 99 20.15 6.64 23.40
CA ARG A 99 19.12 6.29 24.38
C ARG A 99 18.16 5.31 23.75
N PHE A 100 17.73 4.32 24.52
CA PHE A 100 16.73 3.35 24.10
C PHE A 100 15.44 3.59 24.87
N ALA A 101 14.32 3.20 24.30
CA ALA A 101 13.03 3.28 24.97
C ALA A 101 12.19 2.04 24.71
N LEU A 102 11.28 1.79 25.65
CA LEU A 102 10.37 0.68 25.62
C LEU A 102 8.95 1.19 25.82
N ARG A 103 8.07 0.90 24.86
CA ARG A 103 6.62 1.14 24.98
C ARG A 103 5.92 -0.19 25.23
N VAL A 104 5.16 -0.26 26.31
CA VAL A 104 4.43 -1.46 26.73
C VAL A 104 2.99 -1.08 27.02
N ASP A 105 2.04 -1.86 26.50
CA ASP A 105 0.65 -1.85 26.92
C ASP A 105 0.21 -3.28 27.30
N GLY A 106 -0.54 -3.41 28.40
CA GLY A 106 -1.19 -4.66 28.80
C GLY A 106 -0.25 -5.77 29.31
N GLY A 107 1.00 -5.45 29.63
CA GLY A 107 2.02 -6.42 30.06
C GLY A 107 3.15 -5.79 30.87
N ASP A 108 4.25 -6.53 30.98
CA ASP A 108 5.51 -6.12 31.59
C ASP A 108 6.63 -6.27 30.57
N GLY A 109 7.45 -5.25 30.37
CA GLY A 109 8.58 -5.29 29.46
C GLY A 109 9.88 -4.90 30.14
N THR A 110 10.97 -5.55 29.77
CA THR A 110 12.33 -5.26 30.25
C THR A 110 13.27 -5.25 29.05
N LEU A 111 13.92 -4.11 28.81
CA LEU A 111 14.99 -3.94 27.84
C LEU A 111 16.34 -4.01 28.57
N VAL A 112 17.26 -4.80 28.03
CA VAL A 112 18.63 -4.95 28.54
C VAL A 112 19.63 -4.62 27.44
N VAL A 113 20.53 -3.70 27.73
CA VAL A 113 21.73 -3.45 26.92
C VAL A 113 22.87 -4.22 27.57
N HIS A 114 23.56 -5.06 26.79
CA HIS A 114 24.64 -5.90 27.29
C HIS A 114 26.01 -5.23 27.10
N ASP A 115 26.98 -5.56 27.96
CA ASP A 115 28.39 -5.24 27.76
C ASP A 115 29.08 -6.28 26.86
N ASP A 116 30.36 -6.07 26.56
CA ASP A 116 31.16 -6.94 25.70
C ASP A 116 31.34 -8.38 26.27
N ASN A 117 31.06 -8.58 27.57
CA ASN A 117 31.08 -9.89 28.21
C ASN A 117 29.68 -10.54 28.27
N GLY A 118 28.66 -9.90 27.67
CA GLY A 118 27.27 -10.34 27.68
C GLY A 118 26.52 -10.04 28.99
N LEU A 119 27.13 -9.33 29.95
CA LEU A 119 26.49 -8.95 31.21
C LEU A 119 25.59 -7.73 30.99
N ALA A 120 24.57 -7.57 31.83
CA ALA A 120 23.69 -6.40 31.77
C ALA A 120 24.48 -5.13 32.11
N ARG A 121 24.73 -4.29 31.10
CA ARG A 121 25.28 -2.94 31.26
C ARG A 121 24.21 -1.96 31.73
N LEU A 122 23.00 -2.09 31.17
CA LEU A 122 21.85 -1.27 31.51
C LEU A 122 20.56 -2.09 31.44
N THR A 123 19.61 -1.80 32.32
CA THR A 123 18.29 -2.44 32.33
C THR A 123 17.20 -1.39 32.52
N GLN A 124 16.19 -1.42 31.65
CA GLN A 124 15.02 -0.55 31.73
C GLN A 124 13.75 -1.39 31.70
N SER A 125 12.85 -1.18 32.66
CA SER A 125 11.58 -1.90 32.73
C SER A 125 10.38 -0.96 32.62
N SER A 126 9.30 -1.46 32.03
CA SER A 126 7.99 -0.80 31.91
C SER A 126 6.89 -1.79 32.29
N SER A 127 5.83 -1.32 32.92
CA SER A 127 4.72 -2.16 33.36
C SER A 127 3.37 -1.50 33.09
N GLY A 128 2.35 -2.28 32.73
CA GLY A 128 1.02 -1.76 32.45
C GLY A 128 0.95 -1.08 31.10
N ALA A 129 0.60 0.22 31.07
CA ALA A 129 0.53 1.03 29.87
C ALA A 129 1.45 2.24 30.04
N GLY A 130 2.50 2.32 29.22
CA GLY A 130 3.47 3.40 29.34
C GLY A 130 4.68 3.26 28.42
N ARG A 131 5.41 4.36 28.29
CA ARG A 131 6.73 4.44 27.66
C ARG A 131 7.75 4.76 28.73
N THR A 132 8.86 4.03 28.72
CA THR A 132 10.02 4.31 29.57
C THR A 132 11.27 4.44 28.73
N GLU A 133 12.20 5.28 29.15
CA GLU A 133 13.44 5.59 28.43
C GLU A 133 14.63 5.22 29.33
N THR A 134 15.70 4.69 28.75
CA THR A 134 16.96 4.45 29.46
C THR A 134 17.63 5.77 29.82
N GLU A 135 18.64 5.75 30.69
CA GLU A 135 19.62 6.84 30.72
C GLU A 135 20.36 6.93 29.38
N TRP A 136 20.96 8.09 29.11
CA TRP A 136 21.80 8.28 27.94
C TRP A 136 23.12 7.52 28.11
N LEU A 137 23.51 6.75 27.10
CA LEU A 137 24.73 5.98 27.04
C LEU A 137 25.70 6.60 26.05
N GLU A 138 26.95 6.77 26.45
CA GLU A 138 28.04 7.01 25.51
C GLU A 138 28.45 5.68 24.87
N LEU A 139 28.33 5.61 23.54
CA LEU A 139 28.64 4.42 22.74
C LEU A 139 29.60 4.77 21.61
N GLU A 140 30.50 3.84 21.31
CA GLU A 140 31.31 3.84 20.10
C GLU A 140 30.54 3.19 18.94
N SER A 141 31.01 3.36 17.71
CA SER A 141 30.43 2.65 16.57
C SER A 141 30.79 1.16 16.60
N GLY A 142 29.81 0.29 16.35
CA GLY A 142 29.98 -1.16 16.42
C GLY A 142 28.69 -1.89 16.81
N PRO A 143 28.72 -3.23 16.85
CA PRO A 143 27.59 -4.03 17.30
C PRO A 143 27.37 -3.89 18.81
N LEU A 144 26.10 -3.83 19.21
CA LEU A 144 25.64 -3.79 20.59
C LEU A 144 24.58 -4.85 20.81
N ARG A 145 24.84 -5.83 21.69
CA ARG A 145 23.85 -6.85 22.02
C ARG A 145 22.73 -6.24 22.87
N ILE A 146 21.49 -6.40 22.41
CA ILE A 146 20.28 -5.97 23.12
C ILE A 146 19.33 -7.16 23.25
N SER A 147 18.73 -7.31 24.45
CA SER A 147 17.61 -8.20 24.67
C SER A 147 16.39 -7.48 25.21
N VAL A 148 15.19 -7.98 24.85
CA VAL A 148 13.91 -7.44 25.30
C VAL A 148 13.02 -8.58 25.75
N LEU A 149 12.71 -8.61 27.04
CA LEU A 149 11.76 -9.54 27.63
C LEU A 149 10.40 -8.85 27.72
N PHE A 150 9.35 -9.49 27.22
CA PHE A 150 7.97 -9.05 27.37
C PHE A 150 7.13 -10.17 27.97
N LYS A 151 6.32 -9.86 28.98
CA LYS A 151 5.38 -10.77 29.63
C LYS A 151 3.98 -10.21 29.51
N ARG A 152 3.10 -10.93 28.82
CA ARG A 152 1.68 -10.59 28.73
C ARG A 152 1.00 -10.82 30.09
N ARG A 153 0.02 -9.97 30.46
CA ARG A 153 -0.83 -10.19 31.63
C ARG A 153 -2.21 -10.70 31.21
N GLY A 154 -2.54 -11.90 31.63
CA GLY A 154 -3.78 -12.59 31.27
C GLY A 154 -3.95 -12.63 29.74
N VAL A 155 -5.14 -12.28 29.27
CA VAL A 155 -5.49 -12.18 27.84
C VAL A 155 -5.66 -10.73 27.39
N ALA A 156 -5.04 -9.76 28.08
CA ALA A 156 -5.20 -8.35 27.76
C ALA A 156 -4.80 -8.05 26.30
N ARG A 157 -5.39 -7.00 25.71
CA ARG A 157 -4.83 -6.39 24.50
C ARG A 157 -3.45 -5.86 24.85
N VAL A 158 -2.43 -6.26 24.09
CA VAL A 158 -1.03 -5.93 24.38
C VAL A 158 -0.33 -5.25 23.24
N ARG A 159 0.70 -4.47 23.60
CA ARG A 159 1.64 -3.84 22.68
C ARG A 159 3.05 -3.86 23.29
N LEU A 160 4.04 -4.08 22.45
CA LEU A 160 5.46 -3.87 22.72
C LEU A 160 6.06 -3.10 21.54
N ARG A 161 6.90 -2.10 21.82
CA ARG A 161 7.78 -1.47 20.81
C ARG A 161 9.09 -1.05 21.46
N THR A 162 10.19 -1.31 20.78
CA THR A 162 11.49 -0.69 21.07
C THR A 162 11.71 0.53 20.18
N LEU A 163 12.32 1.54 20.79
CA LEU A 163 12.67 2.79 20.13
C LEU A 163 14.11 3.15 20.51
N TRP A 164 14.74 3.98 19.70
CA TRP A 164 16.06 4.54 19.96
C TRP A 164 16.13 6.01 19.59
N GLU A 165 17.12 6.70 20.12
CA GLU A 165 17.37 8.11 19.94
C GLU A 165 18.87 8.34 19.96
N PHE A 166 19.33 9.32 19.19
CA PHE A 166 20.74 9.65 19.08
C PHE A 166 20.96 11.16 19.15
N SER A 167 22.01 11.53 19.87
CA SER A 167 22.57 12.87 19.91
C SER A 167 24.08 12.77 19.74
N GLY A 168 24.55 13.08 18.54
CA GLY A 168 25.95 13.07 18.13
C GLY A 168 26.67 14.35 18.58
N SER A 169 27.99 14.24 18.70
CA SER A 169 28.87 15.36 19.04
C SER A 169 29.24 16.24 17.84
N ASP A 170 28.94 15.77 16.63
CA ASP A 170 29.19 16.40 15.32
C ASP A 170 27.96 17.12 14.74
N GLY A 171 26.87 17.23 15.51
CA GLY A 171 25.60 17.84 15.09
C GLY A 171 24.63 16.87 14.40
N GLY A 172 24.95 15.57 14.31
CA GLY A 172 24.00 14.55 13.89
C GLY A 172 23.08 14.14 15.04
N SER A 173 21.77 14.27 14.90
CA SER A 173 20.81 13.79 15.90
C SER A 173 19.51 13.31 15.27
N PHE A 174 18.75 12.51 16.01
CA PHE A 174 17.38 12.18 15.65
C PHE A 174 16.54 11.88 16.88
N ALA A 175 15.27 12.27 16.81
CA ALA A 175 14.28 12.04 17.85
C ALA A 175 13.92 10.55 17.97
N LEU A 176 13.23 10.21 19.06
CA LEU A 176 12.85 8.83 19.37
C LEU A 176 12.05 8.17 18.23
N GLU A 177 12.63 7.13 17.61
CA GLU A 177 12.07 6.39 16.47
C GLU A 177 12.25 4.87 16.66
N PRO A 178 11.52 3.99 15.93
CA PRO A 178 11.77 2.54 15.97
C PRO A 178 13.18 2.17 15.52
N ILE A 179 13.74 1.13 16.16
CA ILE A 179 15.01 0.55 15.70
C ILE A 179 14.75 -0.17 14.36
N PRO A 180 15.33 0.28 13.24
CA PRO A 180 15.00 -0.26 11.93
C PRO A 180 15.66 -1.63 11.71
N THR A 181 14.98 -2.53 10.97
CA THR A 181 15.46 -3.89 10.68
C THR A 181 16.87 -3.92 10.07
N ARG A 182 17.20 -2.96 9.21
CA ARG A 182 18.55 -2.85 8.59
C ARG A 182 19.69 -2.54 9.58
N ALA A 183 19.36 -2.11 10.80
CA ALA A 183 20.34 -1.84 11.84
C ALA A 183 20.50 -3.01 12.82
N VAL A 184 19.83 -4.14 12.59
CA VAL A 184 19.84 -5.28 13.49
C VAL A 184 20.09 -6.59 12.76
N SER A 185 20.78 -7.50 13.43
CA SER A 185 20.98 -8.86 12.95
C SER A 185 20.75 -9.90 14.02
N VAL A 186 20.28 -11.08 13.60
CA VAL A 186 20.13 -12.25 14.46
C VAL A 186 21.51 -12.69 14.96
N PRO A 187 21.70 -12.88 16.26
CA PRO A 187 22.93 -13.43 16.82
C PRO A 187 23.30 -14.76 16.19
N GLN A 188 24.58 -14.95 15.86
CA GLN A 188 25.06 -16.14 15.14
C GLN A 188 24.70 -17.45 15.86
N GLU A 189 24.75 -17.45 17.19
CA GLU A 189 24.45 -18.59 18.05
C GLU A 189 22.95 -18.95 18.10
N LEU A 190 22.06 -18.07 17.61
CA LEU A 190 20.61 -18.26 17.59
C LEU A 190 20.08 -18.56 16.18
N LEU A 191 20.93 -18.45 15.16
CA LEU A 191 20.51 -18.49 13.76
C LEU A 191 19.88 -19.83 13.36
N ALA A 192 20.47 -20.96 13.76
CA ALA A 192 19.98 -22.29 13.38
C ALA A 192 18.56 -22.58 13.89
N ASP A 193 18.23 -22.15 15.10
CA ASP A 193 16.89 -22.29 15.69
C ASP A 193 15.87 -21.44 14.92
N VAL A 194 16.25 -20.19 14.57
CA VAL A 194 15.41 -19.30 13.76
C VAL A 194 15.15 -19.93 12.37
N GLU A 195 16.19 -20.43 11.70
CA GLU A 195 16.09 -21.09 10.40
C GLU A 195 15.17 -22.31 10.44
N GLN A 196 15.23 -23.12 11.51
CA GLN A 196 14.34 -24.25 11.69
C GLN A 196 12.87 -23.83 11.79
N SER A 197 12.57 -22.74 12.51
CA SER A 197 11.20 -22.20 12.59
C SER A 197 10.74 -21.62 11.25
N LEU A 198 11.61 -20.91 10.53
CA LEU A 198 11.30 -20.42 9.18
C LEU A 198 10.95 -21.58 8.23
N ALA A 199 11.73 -22.67 8.28
CA ALA A 199 11.45 -23.87 7.50
C ALA A 199 10.10 -24.51 7.86
N ALA A 200 9.74 -24.60 9.14
CA ALA A 200 8.43 -25.12 9.55
C ALA A 200 7.27 -24.29 8.98
N ARG A 201 7.37 -22.95 9.04
CA ARG A 201 6.37 -22.05 8.45
C ARG A 201 6.28 -22.20 6.93
N SER A 202 7.41 -22.25 6.23
CA SER A 202 7.45 -22.52 4.78
C SER A 202 6.81 -23.86 4.45
N GLY A 203 6.96 -24.86 5.32
CA GLY A 203 6.27 -26.15 5.26
C GLY A 203 4.76 -26.02 5.26
N ARG A 204 4.20 -25.17 6.13
CA ARG A 204 2.75 -24.89 6.15
C ARG A 204 2.27 -24.22 4.87
N VAL A 205 3.02 -23.24 4.36
CA VAL A 205 2.71 -22.58 3.09
C VAL A 205 2.71 -23.61 1.95
N LEU A 206 3.70 -24.50 1.92
CA LEU A 206 3.81 -25.54 0.90
C LEU A 206 2.71 -26.60 1.01
N LEU A 207 2.30 -27.00 2.22
CA LEU A 207 1.14 -27.89 2.44
C LEU A 207 -0.15 -27.29 1.86
N GLY A 208 -0.34 -25.99 2.06
CA GLY A 208 -1.43 -25.22 1.47
C GLY A 208 -1.40 -25.22 -0.05
N ARG A 209 -0.24 -24.82 -0.62
CA ARG A 209 0.00 -24.72 -2.06
C ARG A 209 -0.11 -26.06 -2.80
N LYS A 210 0.35 -27.17 -2.20
CA LYS A 210 0.21 -28.53 -2.75
C LYS A 210 -1.21 -29.10 -2.59
N GLY A 211 -2.14 -28.33 -2.00
CA GLY A 211 -3.54 -28.70 -1.84
C GLY A 211 -3.77 -29.82 -0.82
N CYS A 212 -2.84 -30.06 0.10
CA CYS A 212 -2.95 -31.18 1.05
C CYS A 212 -4.22 -31.06 1.92
N ALA A 213 -4.54 -29.83 2.33
CA ALA A 213 -5.72 -29.51 3.14
C ALA A 213 -7.05 -29.68 2.41
N ASN A 214 -7.05 -29.78 1.08
CA ASN A 214 -8.25 -29.94 0.27
C ASN A 214 -8.87 -31.35 0.45
N CYS A 215 -8.01 -32.35 0.64
CA CYS A 215 -8.45 -33.70 0.98
C CYS A 215 -8.35 -33.97 2.49
N HIS A 216 -7.28 -33.51 3.13
CA HIS A 216 -7.02 -33.74 4.54
C HIS A 216 -7.53 -32.55 5.35
N LEU A 217 -8.85 -32.45 5.49
CA LEU A 217 -9.45 -31.26 6.08
C LEU A 217 -8.84 -30.95 7.45
N PRO A 218 -8.33 -29.72 7.64
CA PRO A 218 -7.89 -29.26 8.93
C PRO A 218 -9.09 -29.21 9.90
N ASP A 219 -8.84 -29.45 11.19
CA ASP A 219 -9.80 -29.06 12.21
C ASP A 219 -9.82 -27.52 12.36
N ASP A 220 -10.71 -27.01 13.20
CA ASP A 220 -10.84 -25.56 13.44
C ASP A 220 -9.51 -24.93 13.89
N ALA A 221 -8.62 -25.69 14.55
CA ALA A 221 -7.32 -25.20 15.00
C ALA A 221 -6.34 -25.05 13.85
N VAL A 222 -6.23 -26.06 13.00
CA VAL A 222 -5.32 -26.09 11.86
C VAL A 222 -5.76 -25.12 10.75
N SER A 223 -7.08 -24.90 10.59
CA SER A 223 -7.64 -24.02 9.55
C SER A 223 -7.21 -22.56 9.69
N ALA A 224 -6.90 -22.11 10.90
CA ALA A 224 -6.45 -20.74 11.16
C ALA A 224 -4.98 -20.48 10.75
N HIS A 225 -4.19 -21.55 10.59
CA HIS A 225 -2.74 -21.50 10.44
C HIS A 225 -2.23 -22.09 9.13
N LEU A 226 -3.15 -22.45 8.24
CA LEU A 226 -2.85 -22.97 6.92
C LEU A 226 -3.88 -22.41 5.93
N ASP A 227 -3.38 -21.83 4.85
CA ASP A 227 -4.22 -21.39 3.75
C ASP A 227 -4.37 -22.55 2.75
N SER A 228 -5.60 -22.91 2.41
CA SER A 228 -5.88 -23.96 1.42
C SER A 228 -5.95 -23.34 0.01
N TRP A 229 -5.24 -23.94 -0.93
CA TRP A 229 -5.21 -23.47 -2.31
C TRP A 229 -5.98 -24.45 -3.20
N PRO A 230 -7.16 -24.08 -3.71
CA PRO A 230 -7.86 -24.88 -4.70
C PRO A 230 -7.05 -24.95 -6.00
N GLY A 231 -7.32 -25.99 -6.78
CA GLY A 231 -6.91 -26.04 -8.18
C GLY A 231 -7.72 -25.06 -9.03
N PRO A 232 -7.30 -24.79 -10.28
CA PRO A 232 -8.04 -23.93 -11.19
C PRO A 232 -9.50 -24.36 -11.35
N ASP A 233 -10.40 -23.40 -11.49
CA ASP A 233 -11.79 -23.66 -11.86
C ASP A 233 -11.83 -24.38 -13.22
N LEU A 234 -12.67 -25.42 -13.34
CA LEU A 234 -12.77 -26.26 -14.54
C LEU A 234 -14.05 -26.06 -15.35
N SER A 235 -14.94 -25.14 -14.97
CA SER A 235 -16.26 -24.96 -15.61
C SER A 235 -16.19 -24.70 -17.12
N THR A 236 -15.10 -24.08 -17.57
CA THR A 236 -14.83 -23.73 -18.98
C THR A 236 -13.53 -24.35 -19.51
N VAL A 237 -12.97 -25.37 -18.86
CA VAL A 237 -11.65 -25.92 -19.21
C VAL A 237 -11.61 -26.44 -20.66
N GLY A 238 -12.70 -27.03 -21.14
CA GLY A 238 -12.83 -27.54 -22.51
C GLY A 238 -12.85 -26.41 -23.56
N ALA A 239 -13.21 -25.19 -23.18
CA ALA A 239 -13.13 -23.98 -24.01
C ALA A 239 -11.74 -23.32 -23.98
N ARG A 240 -10.96 -23.54 -22.92
CA ARG A 240 -9.66 -22.88 -22.71
C ARG A 240 -8.45 -23.69 -23.17
N LEU A 241 -8.45 -25.00 -22.93
CA LEU A 241 -7.26 -25.84 -23.07
C LEU A 241 -7.36 -26.83 -24.25
N GLY A 242 -6.20 -27.24 -24.77
CA GLY A 242 -6.10 -28.28 -25.80
C GLY A 242 -6.18 -29.70 -25.23
N GLY A 243 -6.98 -30.59 -25.85
CA GLY A 243 -7.15 -31.99 -25.42
C GLY A 243 -5.86 -32.80 -25.34
N GLU A 244 -4.95 -32.62 -26.30
CA GLU A 244 -3.65 -33.30 -26.29
C GLU A 244 -2.76 -32.84 -25.14
N TRP A 245 -2.82 -31.57 -24.77
CA TRP A 245 -2.12 -31.09 -23.59
C TRP A 245 -2.73 -31.65 -22.32
N MET A 246 -4.08 -31.68 -22.21
CA MET A 246 -4.76 -32.28 -21.06
C MET A 246 -4.38 -33.76 -20.90
N ARG A 247 -4.26 -34.51 -22.00
CA ARG A 247 -3.80 -35.91 -22.01
C ARG A 247 -2.39 -36.06 -21.43
N ARG A 248 -1.42 -35.27 -21.88
CA ARG A 248 -0.04 -35.29 -21.36
C ARG A 248 0.04 -34.83 -19.91
N TRP A 249 -0.73 -33.80 -19.55
CA TRP A 249 -0.80 -33.28 -18.18
C TRP A 249 -1.35 -34.32 -17.20
N LEU A 250 -2.47 -34.98 -17.53
CA LEU A 250 -3.03 -36.04 -16.70
C LEU A 250 -2.14 -37.29 -16.60
N ALA A 251 -1.35 -37.57 -17.64
CA ALA A 251 -0.40 -38.68 -17.64
C ALA A 251 0.78 -38.42 -16.70
N ASN A 252 1.40 -37.24 -16.79
CA ASN A 252 2.53 -36.86 -15.95
C ASN A 252 2.70 -35.33 -15.90
N PRO A 253 2.14 -34.65 -14.88
CA PRO A 253 2.28 -33.21 -14.72
C PRO A 253 3.75 -32.75 -14.61
N ALA A 254 4.57 -33.51 -13.86
CA ALA A 254 5.98 -33.21 -13.62
C ALA A 254 6.84 -33.23 -14.89
N ALA A 255 6.45 -34.04 -15.88
CA ALA A 255 7.14 -34.06 -17.18
C ALA A 255 6.88 -32.81 -18.02
N LEU A 256 5.77 -32.09 -17.79
CA LEU A 256 5.47 -30.82 -18.45
C LEU A 256 5.91 -29.60 -17.63
N LEU A 257 5.85 -29.72 -16.31
CA LEU A 257 6.23 -28.68 -15.36
C LEU A 257 6.90 -29.33 -14.14
N PRO A 258 8.25 -29.36 -14.07
CA PRO A 258 8.96 -29.83 -12.89
C PRO A 258 8.49 -29.08 -11.63
N GLY A 259 8.27 -29.80 -10.53
CA GLY A 259 7.73 -29.25 -9.29
C GLY A 259 6.24 -28.89 -9.35
N ALA A 260 5.48 -29.42 -10.33
CA ALA A 260 4.05 -29.19 -10.47
C ALA A 260 3.29 -29.35 -9.13
N ASP A 261 2.37 -28.41 -8.86
CA ASP A 261 1.55 -28.45 -7.65
C ASP A 261 0.42 -29.51 -7.75
N MET A 262 -0.04 -29.82 -8.97
CA MET A 262 -0.97 -30.92 -9.21
C MET A 262 -0.23 -32.27 -9.20
N PRO A 263 -0.60 -33.21 -8.32
CA PRO A 263 0.04 -34.52 -8.28
C PRO A 263 -0.38 -35.42 -9.46
N ALA A 264 0.45 -36.41 -9.77
CA ALA A 264 0.06 -37.51 -10.63
C ALA A 264 -0.89 -38.45 -9.88
N LEU A 265 -2.15 -38.54 -10.34
CA LEU A 265 -3.20 -39.38 -9.76
C LEU A 265 -3.38 -40.73 -10.46
N LEU A 266 -2.86 -40.88 -11.68
CA LEU A 266 -3.00 -42.08 -12.51
C LEU A 266 -1.66 -42.83 -12.61
N ASP A 267 -1.74 -44.14 -12.89
CA ASP A 267 -0.57 -44.99 -13.12
C ASP A 267 -0.04 -44.87 -14.55
N GLU A 268 1.23 -45.21 -14.74
CA GLU A 268 1.83 -45.35 -16.05
C GLU A 268 1.08 -46.44 -16.84
N GLY A 269 0.39 -46.05 -17.92
CA GLY A 269 -0.40 -46.96 -18.76
C GLY A 269 -1.93 -46.78 -18.71
N ALA A 270 -2.46 -45.85 -17.91
CA ALA A 270 -3.90 -45.54 -17.81
C ALA A 270 -4.47 -44.76 -19.02
N ALA A 271 -4.11 -45.13 -20.24
CA ALA A 271 -4.41 -44.37 -21.46
C ALA A 271 -5.93 -44.27 -21.75
N ALA A 272 -6.69 -45.32 -21.43
CA ALA A 272 -8.14 -45.34 -21.63
C ALA A 272 -8.86 -44.42 -20.63
N GLU A 273 -8.45 -44.46 -19.35
CA GLU A 273 -8.98 -43.60 -18.30
C GLU A 273 -8.67 -42.13 -18.57
N ILE A 274 -7.46 -41.82 -19.04
CA ILE A 274 -7.09 -40.47 -19.46
C ILE A 274 -7.96 -40.02 -20.63
N ALA A 275 -8.22 -40.88 -21.62
CA ALA A 275 -9.08 -40.54 -22.75
C ALA A 275 -10.52 -40.21 -22.32
N ASP A 276 -11.10 -41.00 -21.40
CA ASP A 276 -12.43 -40.74 -20.84
C ASP A 276 -12.46 -39.44 -20.01
N LEU A 277 -11.44 -39.17 -19.19
CA LEU A 277 -11.32 -37.92 -18.43
C LEU A 277 -11.20 -36.71 -19.36
N VAL A 278 -10.35 -36.78 -20.39
CA VAL A 278 -10.23 -35.70 -21.38
C VAL A 278 -11.55 -35.47 -22.11
N ALA A 279 -12.26 -36.53 -22.51
CA ALA A 279 -13.58 -36.41 -23.12
C ALA A 279 -14.59 -35.68 -22.24
N PHE A 280 -14.58 -35.97 -20.93
CA PHE A 280 -15.39 -35.23 -19.95
C PHE A 280 -14.96 -33.77 -19.82
N LEU A 281 -13.67 -33.48 -19.63
CA LEU A 281 -13.16 -32.11 -19.49
C LEU A 281 -13.39 -31.26 -20.75
N GLU A 282 -13.27 -31.84 -21.94
CA GLU A 282 -13.59 -31.18 -23.21
C GLU A 282 -15.07 -30.83 -23.33
N SER A 283 -15.96 -31.55 -22.63
CA SER A 283 -17.40 -31.22 -22.59
C SER A 283 -17.72 -30.02 -21.70
N LEU A 284 -16.80 -29.60 -20.83
CA LEU A 284 -16.95 -28.45 -19.93
C LEU A 284 -16.55 -27.14 -20.65
N THR A 285 -17.41 -26.68 -21.56
CA THR A 285 -17.17 -25.43 -22.32
C THR A 285 -17.90 -24.21 -21.74
N GLY A 286 -18.83 -24.42 -20.81
CA GLY A 286 -19.76 -23.36 -20.35
C GLY A 286 -20.75 -22.96 -21.44
N SER A 287 -21.10 -21.67 -21.50
CA SER A 287 -21.95 -21.10 -22.57
C SER A 287 -21.21 -20.82 -23.87
N ASP A 288 -19.87 -20.88 -23.84
CA ASP A 288 -19.04 -20.34 -24.89
C ASP A 288 -18.52 -21.46 -25.80
N GLU A 289 -18.69 -21.28 -27.11
CA GLU A 289 -18.08 -22.16 -28.09
C GLU A 289 -16.58 -21.87 -28.18
N PRO A 290 -15.71 -22.89 -28.29
CA PRO A 290 -14.28 -22.71 -28.45
C PRO A 290 -13.92 -21.76 -29.61
N SER A 291 -13.35 -20.60 -29.29
CA SER A 291 -12.76 -19.72 -30.32
C SER A 291 -11.44 -20.31 -30.81
N HIS A 292 -11.30 -20.39 -32.14
CA HIS A 292 -10.10 -20.89 -32.82
C HIS A 292 -9.38 -19.78 -33.58
N ALA A 293 -9.53 -18.52 -33.15
CA ALA A 293 -8.81 -17.42 -33.77
C ALA A 293 -7.30 -17.71 -33.74
N GLY A 294 -6.69 -17.68 -34.92
CA GLY A 294 -5.26 -17.94 -35.08
C GLY A 294 -4.42 -16.81 -34.48
N LEU A 295 -3.16 -17.13 -34.16
CA LEU A 295 -2.19 -16.11 -33.78
C LEU A 295 -1.86 -15.24 -34.99
N ALA A 296 -2.04 -13.92 -34.87
CA ALA A 296 -1.44 -12.95 -35.77
C ALA A 296 0.09 -13.15 -35.79
N THR A 297 0.69 -13.03 -36.98
CA THR A 297 2.13 -13.26 -37.20
C THR A 297 2.90 -11.96 -37.43
N GLU A 298 2.32 -10.82 -37.08
CA GLU A 298 2.95 -9.52 -37.28
C GLU A 298 4.02 -9.28 -36.23
N GLU A 299 5.27 -9.06 -36.67
CA GLU A 299 6.42 -8.80 -35.80
C GLU A 299 6.18 -7.63 -34.84
N ALA A 300 5.46 -6.60 -35.31
CA ALA A 300 5.14 -5.43 -34.49
C ALA A 300 4.28 -5.77 -33.26
N ILE A 301 3.42 -6.78 -33.33
CA ILE A 301 2.59 -7.24 -32.20
C ILE A 301 3.49 -7.98 -31.20
N SER A 302 4.30 -8.92 -31.69
CA SER A 302 5.26 -9.64 -30.86
C SER A 302 6.26 -8.72 -30.16
N ALA A 303 6.73 -7.67 -30.83
CA ALA A 303 7.62 -6.66 -30.25
C ALA A 303 6.96 -5.87 -29.11
N ARG A 304 5.69 -5.46 -29.26
CA ARG A 304 4.94 -4.82 -28.17
C ARG A 304 4.73 -5.77 -26.99
N GLY A 305 4.34 -7.02 -27.25
CA GLY A 305 4.20 -8.03 -26.21
C GLY A 305 5.51 -8.33 -25.48
N ARG A 306 6.64 -8.38 -26.21
CA ARG A 306 8.00 -8.52 -25.65
C ARG A 306 8.32 -7.38 -24.69
N ALA A 307 8.17 -6.14 -25.13
CA ALA A 307 8.44 -4.96 -24.31
C ALA A 307 7.54 -4.91 -23.08
N LEU A 308 6.26 -5.25 -23.25
CA LEU A 308 5.28 -5.26 -22.17
C LEU A 308 5.62 -6.33 -21.11
N TYR A 309 5.89 -7.58 -21.51
CA TYR A 309 6.24 -8.67 -20.59
C TYR A 309 7.41 -8.30 -19.68
N HIS A 310 8.46 -7.71 -20.26
CA HIS A 310 9.66 -7.37 -19.51
C HIS A 310 9.46 -6.14 -18.62
N SER A 311 8.73 -5.12 -19.08
CA SER A 311 8.65 -3.83 -18.36
C SER A 311 7.58 -3.77 -17.26
N ILE A 312 6.47 -4.50 -17.36
CA ILE A 312 5.38 -4.39 -16.38
C ILE A 312 5.59 -5.20 -15.10
N GLY A 313 6.62 -6.04 -15.07
CA GLY A 313 7.00 -6.85 -13.90
C GLY A 313 6.70 -8.34 -14.00
N CYS A 314 6.29 -8.87 -15.16
CA CYS A 314 6.08 -10.32 -15.31
C CYS A 314 7.36 -11.12 -15.03
N VAL A 315 8.51 -10.54 -15.39
CA VAL A 315 9.85 -11.11 -15.18
C VAL A 315 10.13 -11.48 -13.72
N ALA A 316 9.61 -10.73 -12.75
CA ALA A 316 9.90 -11.01 -11.35
C ALA A 316 9.41 -12.39 -10.88
N CYS A 317 8.30 -12.87 -11.43
CA CYS A 317 7.75 -14.20 -11.10
C CYS A 317 8.09 -15.24 -12.17
N HIS A 318 8.09 -14.85 -13.45
CA HIS A 318 8.21 -15.76 -14.58
C HIS A 318 9.61 -15.84 -15.20
N GLY A 319 10.54 -14.99 -14.76
CA GLY A 319 11.90 -14.84 -15.25
C GLY A 319 11.99 -14.03 -16.54
N SER A 320 13.17 -13.49 -16.83
CA SER A 320 13.48 -12.93 -18.16
C SER A 320 13.45 -14.03 -19.23
N LEU A 321 12.63 -13.87 -20.28
CA LEU A 321 12.55 -14.84 -21.39
C LEU A 321 13.56 -14.53 -22.50
N GLU A 322 14.00 -13.28 -22.60
CA GLU A 322 15.05 -12.79 -23.50
C GLU A 322 16.01 -11.87 -22.72
N SER A 323 17.24 -11.69 -23.24
CA SER A 323 18.28 -10.90 -22.58
C SER A 323 17.94 -9.40 -22.60
N ALA A 324 18.56 -8.64 -21.69
CA ALA A 324 18.38 -7.18 -21.65
C ALA A 324 18.84 -6.52 -22.97
N ALA A 325 19.94 -7.00 -23.57
CA ALA A 325 20.41 -6.52 -24.86
C ALA A 325 19.37 -6.66 -25.97
N VAL A 326 18.66 -7.79 -26.03
CA VAL A 326 17.61 -8.04 -27.04
C VAL A 326 16.35 -7.21 -26.78
N VAL A 327 15.91 -7.15 -25.53
CA VAL A 327 14.63 -6.50 -25.18
C VAL A 327 14.72 -4.98 -25.29
N LEU A 328 15.85 -4.40 -24.89
CA LEU A 328 16.10 -2.97 -24.88
C LEU A 328 16.82 -2.47 -26.14
N ASP A 329 17.10 -3.37 -27.10
CA ASP A 329 17.82 -3.09 -28.35
C ASP A 329 19.15 -2.34 -28.13
N ASP A 330 19.91 -2.77 -27.10
CA ASP A 330 21.18 -2.14 -26.71
C ASP A 330 22.30 -3.19 -26.65
N PRO A 331 23.26 -3.17 -27.61
CA PRO A 331 24.34 -4.15 -27.68
C PRO A 331 25.39 -4.00 -26.56
N TYR A 332 25.30 -2.96 -25.72
CA TYR A 332 26.19 -2.76 -24.57
C TYR A 332 25.64 -3.36 -23.27
N LEU A 333 24.39 -3.84 -23.27
CA LEU A 333 23.80 -4.55 -22.13
C LEU A 333 24.18 -6.05 -22.14
N PRO A 334 24.01 -6.75 -21.02
CA PRO A 334 24.22 -8.20 -20.96
C PRO A 334 23.34 -8.94 -21.98
N ASP A 335 23.94 -9.88 -22.71
CA ASP A 335 23.26 -10.73 -23.70
C ASP A 335 22.95 -12.14 -23.15
N GLU A 336 23.29 -12.39 -21.89
CA GLU A 336 22.90 -13.59 -21.17
C GLU A 336 21.55 -13.40 -20.46
N LEU A 337 20.78 -14.49 -20.35
CA LEU A 337 19.62 -14.55 -19.45
C LEU A 337 20.08 -14.59 -18.00
N ALA A 338 19.23 -14.12 -17.09
CA ALA A 338 19.45 -14.30 -15.67
C ALA A 338 19.63 -15.80 -15.34
N ALA A 339 20.68 -16.14 -14.59
CA ALA A 339 21.01 -17.52 -14.25
C ALA A 339 20.03 -18.12 -13.22
N GLU A 340 19.31 -17.27 -12.49
CA GLU A 340 18.34 -17.67 -11.47
C GLU A 340 17.08 -18.25 -12.13
N PRO A 341 16.63 -19.45 -11.73
CA PRO A 341 15.40 -20.04 -12.25
C PRO A 341 14.18 -19.24 -11.80
N SER A 342 13.17 -19.14 -12.66
CA SER A 342 11.98 -18.38 -12.33
C SER A 342 11.14 -19.03 -11.23
N ALA A 343 10.51 -18.20 -10.40
CA ALA A 343 9.63 -18.66 -9.34
C ALA A 343 8.40 -19.42 -9.89
N VAL A 344 7.95 -19.08 -11.10
CA VAL A 344 6.79 -19.66 -11.79
C VAL A 344 7.11 -19.93 -13.27
N PRO A 345 7.65 -21.10 -13.61
CA PRO A 345 7.92 -21.45 -15.00
C PRO A 345 6.62 -21.73 -15.79
N PHE A 346 6.66 -21.49 -17.11
CA PHE A 346 5.49 -21.66 -17.99
C PHE A 346 5.22 -23.10 -18.42
N GLY A 347 6.23 -23.97 -18.44
CA GLY A 347 6.15 -25.30 -19.05
C GLY A 347 5.84 -25.22 -20.55
N ASP A 348 4.88 -26.03 -21.02
CA ASP A 348 4.38 -26.01 -22.41
C ASP A 348 3.17 -25.08 -22.57
N LEU A 349 3.43 -23.78 -22.75
CA LEU A 349 2.38 -22.77 -22.81
C LEU A 349 1.52 -22.86 -24.09
N ARG A 350 2.16 -23.09 -25.24
CA ARG A 350 1.47 -23.16 -26.54
C ARG A 350 0.64 -24.42 -26.72
N GLY A 351 1.07 -25.55 -26.15
CA GLY A 351 0.22 -26.73 -26.08
C GLY A 351 -0.97 -26.54 -25.15
N LYS A 352 -0.78 -25.80 -24.04
CA LYS A 352 -1.79 -25.60 -23.00
C LYS A 352 -2.95 -24.74 -23.45
N TRP A 353 -2.68 -23.51 -23.88
CA TRP A 353 -3.70 -22.49 -24.04
C TRP A 353 -4.14 -22.29 -25.48
N ARG A 354 -5.44 -22.10 -25.68
CA ARG A 354 -5.95 -21.43 -26.88
C ARG A 354 -5.65 -19.93 -26.79
N PRO A 355 -5.34 -19.23 -27.91
CA PRO A 355 -4.92 -17.83 -27.86
C PRO A 355 -5.89 -16.90 -27.13
N THR A 356 -7.16 -16.87 -27.51
CA THR A 356 -8.16 -15.98 -26.89
C THR A 356 -8.34 -16.30 -25.40
N ALA A 357 -8.30 -17.58 -25.03
CA ALA A 357 -8.40 -18.01 -23.64
C ALA A 357 -7.20 -17.58 -22.79
N LEU A 358 -5.99 -17.52 -23.36
CA LEU A 358 -4.83 -16.97 -22.66
C LEU A 358 -5.00 -15.46 -22.46
N ALA A 359 -5.45 -14.72 -23.48
CA ALA A 359 -5.68 -13.28 -23.35
C ALA A 359 -6.76 -12.98 -22.29
N ASP A 360 -7.84 -13.76 -22.26
CA ASP A 360 -8.88 -13.63 -21.23
C ASP A 360 -8.34 -13.94 -19.83
N PHE A 361 -7.53 -14.99 -19.69
CA PHE A 361 -6.87 -15.32 -18.44
C PHE A 361 -5.87 -14.25 -17.98
N LEU A 362 -5.08 -13.66 -18.88
CA LEU A 362 -4.14 -12.60 -18.51
C LEU A 362 -4.87 -11.35 -18.02
N ARG A 363 -6.05 -11.06 -18.59
CA ARG A 363 -6.89 -9.92 -18.20
C ARG A 363 -7.56 -10.11 -16.84
N ASP A 364 -8.05 -11.33 -16.56
CA ASP A 364 -8.65 -11.70 -15.29
C ASP A 364 -8.17 -13.09 -14.83
N PRO A 365 -6.97 -13.18 -14.22
CA PRO A 365 -6.42 -14.46 -13.79
C PRO A 365 -7.27 -15.12 -12.70
N MET A 366 -7.94 -14.31 -11.89
CA MET A 366 -8.69 -14.77 -10.72
C MET A 366 -10.01 -15.44 -11.07
N ALA A 367 -10.59 -15.17 -12.25
CA ALA A 367 -11.70 -15.95 -12.78
C ALA A 367 -11.37 -17.44 -12.95
N VAL A 368 -10.09 -17.77 -13.17
CA VAL A 368 -9.59 -19.15 -13.30
C VAL A 368 -8.93 -19.64 -12.01
N ARG A 369 -8.25 -18.74 -11.30
CA ARG A 369 -7.48 -19.01 -10.07
C ARG A 369 -7.98 -18.14 -8.93
N PRO A 370 -9.12 -18.48 -8.31
CA PRO A 370 -9.76 -17.63 -7.29
C PRO A 370 -8.90 -17.41 -6.05
N ASP A 371 -7.95 -18.32 -5.80
CA ASP A 371 -6.93 -18.25 -4.76
C ASP A 371 -5.93 -17.10 -4.96
N GLY A 372 -5.80 -16.57 -6.18
CA GLY A 372 -4.89 -15.47 -6.48
C GLY A 372 -3.42 -15.89 -6.68
N SER A 373 -3.14 -17.18 -6.90
CA SER A 373 -1.78 -17.67 -7.25
C SER A 373 -1.16 -16.99 -8.47
N MET A 374 -1.98 -16.38 -9.34
CA MET A 374 -1.56 -15.33 -10.26
C MET A 374 -2.41 -14.08 -9.99
N PRO A 375 -1.82 -12.99 -9.48
CA PRO A 375 -2.54 -11.73 -9.27
C PRO A 375 -2.80 -11.00 -10.60
N SER A 376 -3.69 -10.01 -10.56
CA SER A 376 -3.97 -9.15 -11.72
C SER A 376 -2.85 -8.13 -11.92
N MET A 377 -2.40 -7.99 -13.17
CA MET A 377 -1.47 -6.94 -13.62
C MET A 377 -2.20 -5.74 -14.23
N ASP A 378 -3.54 -5.68 -14.06
CA ASP A 378 -4.40 -4.59 -14.56
C ASP A 378 -4.19 -4.35 -16.06
N LEU A 379 -4.27 -5.43 -16.84
CA LEU A 379 -4.04 -5.43 -18.28
C LEU A 379 -5.30 -5.00 -19.03
N SER A 380 -5.14 -4.10 -20.00
CA SER A 380 -6.19 -3.86 -20.98
C SER A 380 -6.34 -5.05 -21.94
N ALA A 381 -7.46 -5.11 -22.68
CA ALA A 381 -7.67 -6.17 -23.67
C ALA A 381 -6.56 -6.20 -24.73
N ALA A 382 -6.12 -5.05 -25.22
CA ALA A 382 -5.04 -4.96 -26.22
C ALA A 382 -3.68 -5.42 -25.67
N GLU A 383 -3.38 -5.06 -24.43
CA GLU A 383 -2.15 -5.49 -23.75
C GLU A 383 -2.13 -7.02 -23.55
N ALA A 384 -3.26 -7.60 -23.13
CA ALA A 384 -3.40 -9.03 -22.96
C ALA A 384 -3.26 -9.80 -24.28
N ASP A 385 -3.78 -9.24 -25.38
CA ASP A 385 -3.62 -9.79 -26.72
C ASP A 385 -2.16 -9.73 -27.18
N ASP A 386 -1.50 -8.58 -27.06
CA ASP A 386 -0.07 -8.41 -27.43
C ASP A 386 0.82 -9.39 -26.65
N LEU A 387 0.62 -9.53 -25.33
CA LEU A 387 1.32 -10.51 -24.49
C LEU A 387 1.06 -11.95 -24.95
N THR A 388 -0.18 -12.28 -25.26
CA THR A 388 -0.56 -13.61 -25.74
C THR A 388 0.19 -13.97 -27.02
N HIS A 389 0.28 -13.03 -27.97
CA HIS A 389 1.01 -13.23 -29.22
C HIS A 389 2.51 -13.45 -28.99
N TYR A 390 3.13 -12.60 -28.17
CA TYR A 390 4.53 -12.73 -27.82
C TYR A 390 4.80 -14.08 -27.14
N LEU A 391 4.09 -14.36 -26.04
CA LEU A 391 4.27 -15.57 -25.26
C LEU A 391 4.09 -16.79 -26.16
N LEU A 392 2.94 -16.99 -26.80
CA LEU A 392 2.70 -18.17 -27.63
C LEU A 392 3.64 -18.26 -28.85
N GLY A 393 4.27 -17.16 -29.27
CA GLY A 393 5.31 -17.11 -30.29
C GLY A 393 6.65 -17.71 -29.86
N LEU A 394 6.99 -17.68 -28.56
CA LEU A 394 8.26 -18.21 -28.03
C LEU A 394 8.34 -19.74 -28.04
N TRP A 395 7.18 -20.41 -27.94
CA TRP A 395 7.12 -21.86 -27.98
C TRP A 395 6.87 -22.37 -29.40
N GLY A 396 7.69 -23.33 -29.85
CA GLY A 396 7.49 -24.01 -31.13
C GLY A 396 6.13 -24.72 -31.21
N ALA A 397 5.73 -25.14 -32.42
CA ALA A 397 4.47 -25.86 -32.61
C ALA A 397 4.38 -27.04 -31.62
N ALA A 398 3.22 -27.17 -30.96
CA ALA A 398 2.96 -28.30 -30.07
C ALA A 398 3.30 -29.61 -30.80
N PRO A 399 3.95 -30.59 -30.13
CA PRO A 399 4.29 -31.86 -30.77
C PRO A 399 3.07 -32.42 -31.48
N ALA A 400 3.24 -32.79 -32.77
CA ALA A 400 2.17 -33.44 -33.51
C ALA A 400 1.71 -34.70 -32.72
N PRO A 401 0.41 -35.02 -32.69
CA PRO A 401 -0.09 -36.19 -31.98
C PRO A 401 0.73 -37.42 -32.39
N THR A 402 1.38 -38.09 -31.43
CA THR A 402 2.29 -39.21 -31.73
C THR A 402 1.57 -40.40 -32.33
N GLU A 403 0.25 -40.48 -32.19
CA GLU A 403 -0.63 -41.24 -33.06
C GLU A 403 -1.92 -40.43 -33.25
N SER A 404 -2.39 -40.30 -34.50
CA SER A 404 -3.78 -39.92 -34.73
C SER A 404 -4.64 -41.05 -34.18
N VAL A 405 -5.16 -40.92 -32.96
CA VAL A 405 -6.35 -41.68 -32.56
C VAL A 405 -7.48 -41.13 -33.43
N SER A 406 -7.59 -41.68 -34.63
CA SER A 406 -8.68 -41.43 -35.54
C SER A 406 -9.94 -42.01 -34.92
N GLY A 407 -10.86 -41.14 -34.50
CA GLY A 407 -12.16 -41.51 -33.93
C GLY A 407 -12.04 -41.80 -32.44
N THR A 408 -12.76 -41.11 -31.56
CA THR A 408 -14.16 -40.68 -31.66
C THR A 408 -14.30 -39.27 -31.10
N ARG A 409 -15.13 -38.43 -31.72
CA ARG A 409 -15.79 -37.32 -31.01
C ARG A 409 -16.31 -37.89 -29.69
N ALA A 410 -15.95 -37.31 -28.55
CA ALA A 410 -16.37 -37.76 -27.22
C ALA A 410 -17.83 -38.22 -27.29
N ASP A 411 -18.05 -39.53 -27.21
CA ASP A 411 -19.42 -40.04 -27.17
C ASP A 411 -19.95 -39.85 -25.74
N ALA A 412 -21.28 -39.82 -25.61
CA ALA A 412 -21.91 -39.57 -24.31
C ALA A 412 -21.47 -40.60 -23.25
N ALA A 413 -21.08 -41.82 -23.66
CA ALA A 413 -20.61 -42.85 -22.74
C ALA A 413 -19.20 -42.56 -22.22
N SER A 414 -18.29 -42.05 -23.05
CA SER A 414 -16.95 -41.62 -22.61
C SER A 414 -17.02 -40.43 -21.65
N VAL A 415 -17.90 -39.45 -21.93
CA VAL A 415 -18.14 -38.32 -21.02
C VAL A 415 -18.67 -38.81 -19.67
N GLU A 416 -19.64 -39.73 -19.66
CA GLU A 416 -20.18 -40.30 -18.43
C GLU A 416 -19.13 -41.10 -17.63
N ARG A 417 -18.30 -41.90 -18.30
CA ARG A 417 -17.19 -42.62 -17.65
C ARG A 417 -16.15 -41.66 -17.09
N GLY A 418 -15.80 -40.61 -17.84
CA GLY A 418 -14.90 -39.55 -17.40
C GLY A 418 -15.41 -38.82 -16.15
N ALA A 419 -16.69 -38.45 -16.12
CA ALA A 419 -17.31 -37.82 -14.96
C ALA A 419 -17.26 -38.72 -13.71
N LYS A 420 -17.53 -40.02 -13.88
CA LYS A 420 -17.41 -41.03 -12.80
C LYS A 420 -15.97 -41.17 -12.32
N LEU A 421 -14.99 -41.22 -13.24
CA LEU A 421 -13.56 -41.26 -12.91
C LEU A 421 -13.11 -40.00 -12.17
N PHE A 422 -13.57 -38.82 -12.59
CA PHE A 422 -13.28 -37.54 -11.94
C PHE A 422 -13.69 -37.54 -10.47
N GLY A 423 -14.90 -38.05 -10.18
CA GLY A 423 -15.37 -38.26 -8.81
C GLY A 423 -14.55 -39.32 -8.06
N ALA A 424 -14.27 -40.47 -8.68
CA ALA A 424 -13.52 -41.56 -8.06
C ALA A 424 -12.07 -41.16 -7.68
N LEU A 425 -11.43 -40.32 -8.51
CA LEU A 425 -10.09 -39.76 -8.28
C LEU A 425 -10.10 -38.56 -7.34
N ARG A 426 -11.27 -38.14 -6.85
CA ARG A 426 -11.47 -36.99 -5.95
C ARG A 426 -10.98 -35.67 -6.54
N CYS A 427 -11.02 -35.51 -7.86
CA CYS A 427 -10.58 -34.28 -8.53
C CYS A 427 -11.35 -33.04 -8.02
N ALA A 428 -12.63 -33.23 -7.66
CA ALA A 428 -13.50 -32.19 -7.08
C ALA A 428 -13.01 -31.64 -5.74
N ALA A 429 -12.11 -32.34 -5.02
CA ALA A 429 -11.56 -31.80 -3.77
C ALA A 429 -10.71 -30.55 -4.01
N CYS A 430 -10.03 -30.46 -5.15
CA CYS A 430 -9.24 -29.29 -5.51
C CYS A 430 -9.92 -28.43 -6.57
N HIS A 431 -10.62 -29.05 -7.53
CA HIS A 431 -11.14 -28.36 -8.71
C HIS A 431 -12.65 -28.10 -8.60
N ALA A 432 -13.03 -26.82 -8.64
CA ALA A 432 -14.42 -26.40 -8.74
C ALA A 432 -14.95 -26.45 -10.19
N GLY A 433 -16.27 -26.27 -10.34
CA GLY A 433 -16.90 -26.00 -11.64
C GLY A 433 -17.16 -27.23 -12.54
N ALA A 434 -16.77 -28.44 -12.13
CA ALA A 434 -16.95 -29.64 -12.95
C ALA A 434 -18.35 -30.28 -12.86
N GLY A 435 -19.25 -29.80 -11.99
CA GLY A 435 -20.60 -30.37 -11.83
C GLY A 435 -20.61 -31.78 -11.23
N VAL A 436 -19.55 -32.17 -10.52
CA VAL A 436 -19.43 -33.41 -9.76
C VAL A 436 -19.31 -33.04 -8.28
N ASP A 437 -20.14 -33.64 -7.43
CA ASP A 437 -20.16 -33.35 -6.00
C ASP A 437 -18.80 -33.68 -5.34
N GLU A 438 -18.42 -32.87 -4.35
CA GLU A 438 -17.23 -33.12 -3.56
C GLU A 438 -17.30 -34.44 -2.80
N VAL A 439 -16.18 -35.16 -2.77
CA VAL A 439 -16.05 -36.44 -2.08
C VAL A 439 -15.71 -36.20 -0.60
N PRO A 440 -16.23 -37.01 0.34
CA PRO A 440 -15.93 -36.87 1.77
C PRO A 440 -14.42 -36.77 2.08
N PRO A 441 -14.02 -35.98 3.07
CA PRO A 441 -12.61 -35.73 3.40
C PRO A 441 -11.85 -37.01 3.74
N ALA A 442 -10.54 -36.98 3.47
CA ALA A 442 -9.59 -37.97 3.95
C ALA A 442 -9.30 -37.78 5.45
N ALA A 443 -8.39 -38.57 6.01
CA ALA A 443 -7.96 -38.42 7.41
C ALA A 443 -7.44 -36.99 7.67
N PRO A 444 -7.75 -36.34 8.81
CA PRO A 444 -7.30 -34.98 9.09
C PRO A 444 -5.77 -34.81 9.03
N LEU A 445 -5.29 -33.64 8.61
CA LEU A 445 -3.85 -33.31 8.50
C LEU A 445 -3.07 -33.68 9.76
N ALA A 446 -3.60 -33.34 10.94
CA ALA A 446 -2.95 -33.60 12.23
C ALA A 446 -2.70 -35.10 12.51
N GLN A 447 -3.38 -36.02 11.81
CA GLN A 447 -3.25 -37.46 11.99
C GLN A 447 -2.31 -38.13 10.98
N LEU A 448 -1.79 -37.37 10.01
CA LEU A 448 -0.90 -37.91 8.98
C LEU A 448 0.50 -38.17 9.52
N ARG A 449 1.23 -39.08 8.88
CA ARG A 449 2.65 -39.36 9.16
C ARG A 449 3.53 -38.65 8.12
N SER A 450 4.79 -38.40 8.46
CA SER A 450 5.82 -37.88 7.55
C SER A 450 6.41 -38.96 6.63
N SER A 451 5.55 -39.75 5.97
CA SER A 451 5.94 -40.79 5.00
C SER A 451 4.83 -41.04 3.98
N GLY A 452 5.13 -41.73 2.87
CA GLY A 452 4.18 -41.98 1.79
C GLY A 452 4.15 -40.85 0.77
N CYS A 453 3.10 -40.03 0.74
CA CYS A 453 2.96 -38.92 -0.22
C CYS A 453 4.04 -37.83 -0.07
N LEU A 454 4.72 -37.76 1.07
CA LEU A 454 5.87 -36.88 1.31
C LEU A 454 7.21 -37.52 0.94
N ALA A 455 7.24 -38.78 0.47
CA ALA A 455 8.48 -39.38 0.02
C ALA A 455 8.95 -38.69 -1.27
N PRO A 456 10.28 -38.46 -1.44
CA PRO A 456 10.83 -37.85 -2.64
C PRO A 456 10.38 -38.58 -3.91
N TYR A 457 10.29 -37.88 -5.04
CA TYR A 457 9.79 -38.46 -6.30
C TYR A 457 10.57 -39.72 -6.75
N SER A 458 11.85 -39.83 -6.37
CA SER A 458 12.74 -40.96 -6.67
C SER A 458 12.39 -42.27 -5.93
N SER A 459 11.48 -42.23 -4.97
CA SER A 459 11.04 -43.38 -4.19
C SER A 459 9.94 -44.20 -4.89
N GLN A 460 9.65 -45.40 -4.37
CA GLN A 460 8.58 -46.25 -4.91
C GLN A 460 7.22 -45.54 -4.82
N LYS A 461 6.44 -45.54 -5.92
CA LYS A 461 5.17 -44.81 -6.01
C LYS A 461 4.25 -45.17 -4.83
N PRO A 462 3.79 -44.19 -4.03
CA PRO A 462 2.88 -44.44 -2.92
C PRO A 462 1.49 -44.86 -3.43
N ALA A 463 0.71 -45.52 -2.59
CA ALA A 463 -0.72 -45.72 -2.86
C ALA A 463 -1.45 -44.37 -2.78
N GLY A 464 -1.80 -43.78 -3.94
CA GLY A 464 -2.52 -42.50 -4.03
C GLY A 464 -1.78 -41.45 -4.87
N ALA A 465 -1.95 -40.18 -4.50
CA ALA A 465 -1.36 -39.03 -5.19
C ALA A 465 0.18 -39.05 -5.09
N ARG A 466 0.86 -38.89 -6.23
CA ARG A 466 2.31 -38.76 -6.32
C ARG A 466 2.69 -37.32 -6.65
N TYR A 467 3.34 -36.63 -5.72
CA TYR A 467 3.87 -35.29 -5.91
C TYR A 467 5.33 -35.36 -6.40
N ASP A 468 5.73 -34.39 -7.23
CA ASP A 468 7.12 -34.19 -7.63
C ASP A 468 7.82 -33.32 -6.57
N LEU A 469 8.14 -33.95 -5.43
CA LEU A 469 8.82 -33.29 -4.32
C LEU A 469 10.32 -33.52 -4.39
N LEU A 470 11.06 -32.44 -4.21
CA LEU A 470 12.47 -32.46 -3.88
C LEU A 470 12.69 -32.91 -2.42
N GLU A 471 13.91 -33.31 -2.09
CA GLU A 471 14.27 -33.81 -0.75
C GLU A 471 14.10 -32.73 0.33
N ASP A 472 14.50 -31.50 0.02
CA ASP A 472 14.33 -30.32 0.89
C ASP A 472 12.87 -29.94 1.06
N GLU A 473 12.07 -29.97 -0.01
CA GLU A 473 10.61 -29.77 0.07
C GLU A 473 9.95 -30.81 0.99
N ALA A 474 10.35 -32.08 0.88
CA ALA A 474 9.84 -33.14 1.75
C ALA A 474 10.17 -32.90 3.23
N GLN A 475 11.39 -32.44 3.53
CA GLN A 475 11.82 -32.10 4.89
C GLN A 475 11.05 -30.91 5.46
N VAL A 476 10.89 -29.85 4.65
CA VAL A 476 10.14 -28.64 5.01
C VAL A 476 8.65 -28.96 5.23
N LEU A 477 8.03 -29.78 4.39
CA LEU A 477 6.65 -30.26 4.57
C LEU A 477 6.49 -31.07 5.85
N ALA A 478 7.46 -31.92 6.20
CA ALA A 478 7.44 -32.67 7.45
C ALA A 478 7.50 -31.74 8.67
N ALA A 479 8.37 -30.73 8.65
CA ALA A 479 8.47 -29.73 9.72
C ALA A 479 7.17 -28.93 9.89
N GLY A 480 6.56 -28.49 8.77
CA GLY A 480 5.26 -27.79 8.81
C GLY A 480 4.13 -28.67 9.34
N LEU A 481 4.13 -29.97 9.01
CA LEU A 481 3.15 -30.92 9.54
C LEU A 481 3.31 -31.11 11.06
N ASP A 482 4.54 -31.23 11.55
CA ASP A 482 4.82 -31.35 12.97
C ASP A 482 4.34 -30.11 13.74
N GLU A 483 4.56 -28.91 13.19
CA GLU A 483 4.09 -27.66 13.77
C GLU A 483 2.55 -27.57 13.79
N LEU A 484 1.87 -27.99 12.72
CA LEU A 484 0.41 -28.02 12.66
C LEU A 484 -0.20 -28.99 13.70
N ARG A 485 0.47 -30.10 14.02
CA ARG A 485 0.03 -31.00 15.10
C ARG A 485 0.10 -30.35 16.47
N ALA A 486 1.00 -29.37 16.66
CA ALA A 486 1.14 -28.60 17.88
C ALA A 486 0.32 -27.30 17.88
N ALA A 487 -0.36 -26.96 16.78
CA ALA A 487 -1.08 -25.70 16.63
C ALA A 487 -2.37 -25.65 17.47
N ARG A 488 -2.76 -24.43 17.86
CA ARG A 488 -3.93 -24.15 18.72
C ARG A 488 -5.00 -23.32 17.98
N PRO A 489 -6.28 -23.38 18.38
CA PRO A 489 -7.40 -22.73 17.67
C PRO A 489 -7.54 -21.23 18.00
N HIS A 490 -6.45 -20.50 17.92
CA HIS A 490 -6.41 -19.05 18.18
C HIS A 490 -5.70 -18.34 17.03
N PRO A 491 -6.14 -17.15 16.59
CA PRO A 491 -5.45 -16.41 15.54
C PRO A 491 -4.02 -16.03 15.95
N ALA A 492 -3.08 -16.18 15.03
CA ALA A 492 -1.69 -15.76 15.19
C ALA A 492 -1.32 -14.71 14.11
N PRO A 493 -1.64 -13.41 14.31
CA PRO A 493 -1.53 -12.40 13.25
C PRO A 493 -0.09 -12.15 12.81
N LEU A 494 0.91 -12.33 13.68
CA LEU A 494 2.32 -12.10 13.33
C LEU A 494 2.81 -13.15 12.32
N ASP A 495 2.54 -14.44 12.60
CA ASP A 495 2.78 -15.54 11.67
C ASP A 495 1.98 -15.39 10.37
N ARG A 496 0.68 -15.06 10.48
CA ARG A 496 -0.20 -14.91 9.31
C ARG A 496 0.36 -13.91 8.29
N ALA A 497 0.92 -12.79 8.73
CA ALA A 497 1.54 -11.82 7.80
C ALA A 497 2.66 -12.45 6.97
N GLU A 498 3.54 -13.22 7.61
CA GLU A 498 4.69 -13.83 6.95
C GLU A 498 4.27 -14.95 6.00
N ARG A 499 3.30 -15.79 6.42
CA ARG A 499 2.73 -16.80 5.53
C ARG A 499 2.08 -16.16 4.30
N GLN A 500 1.36 -15.04 4.44
CA GLN A 500 0.72 -14.36 3.33
C GLN A 500 1.71 -13.67 2.38
N LEU A 501 2.81 -13.11 2.91
CA LEU A 501 3.89 -12.58 2.06
C LEU A 501 4.56 -13.68 1.24
N GLU A 502 4.76 -14.85 1.84
CA GLU A 502 5.38 -16.02 1.19
C GLU A 502 4.42 -16.67 0.18
N SER A 503 3.16 -16.90 0.57
CA SER A 503 2.12 -17.47 -0.28
C SER A 503 1.81 -16.55 -1.46
N GLY A 504 1.75 -15.24 -1.23
CA GLY A 504 1.57 -14.22 -2.27
C GLY A 504 2.80 -14.00 -3.16
N ARG A 505 3.92 -14.70 -2.89
CA ARG A 505 5.21 -14.54 -3.59
C ARG A 505 5.71 -13.09 -3.63
N CYS A 506 5.41 -12.30 -2.60
CA CYS A 506 5.81 -10.91 -2.53
C CYS A 506 7.34 -10.73 -2.61
N LEU A 507 8.08 -11.74 -2.11
CA LEU A 507 9.54 -11.79 -2.10
C LEU A 507 10.19 -11.97 -3.47
N ALA A 508 9.42 -12.30 -4.51
CA ALA A 508 9.92 -12.39 -5.88
C ALA A 508 10.26 -11.00 -6.46
N CYS A 509 9.55 -9.96 -6.02
CA CYS A 509 9.84 -8.56 -6.38
C CYS A 509 10.54 -7.82 -5.23
N HIS A 510 10.03 -7.99 -4.02
CA HIS A 510 10.38 -7.17 -2.88
C HIS A 510 11.40 -7.84 -1.97
N ALA A 511 12.39 -7.07 -1.53
CA ALA A 511 13.15 -7.47 -0.35
C ALA A 511 12.28 -7.35 0.91
N PHE A 512 12.55 -8.20 1.90
CA PHE A 512 11.92 -8.16 3.21
C PHE A 512 12.84 -8.81 4.24
N GLU A 513 13.27 -8.04 5.23
CA GLU A 513 14.13 -8.52 6.33
C GLU A 513 15.42 -9.20 5.81
N GLY A 514 16.00 -8.63 4.75
CA GLY A 514 17.19 -9.15 4.09
C GLY A 514 16.96 -10.40 3.21
N ARG A 515 15.71 -10.81 2.98
CA ARG A 515 15.33 -11.94 2.12
C ARG A 515 14.59 -11.45 0.87
N GLY A 516 14.70 -12.22 -0.22
CA GLY A 516 14.01 -11.92 -1.48
C GLY A 516 14.58 -10.70 -2.20
N GLY A 517 13.77 -10.14 -3.11
CA GLY A 517 14.16 -9.08 -4.02
C GLY A 517 14.49 -9.60 -5.41
N LEU A 518 14.51 -8.68 -6.38
CA LEU A 518 14.82 -8.99 -7.77
C LEU A 518 16.30 -9.39 -7.93
N PRO A 519 16.60 -10.41 -8.75
CA PRO A 519 17.95 -10.68 -9.20
C PRO A 519 18.56 -9.45 -9.92
N ASP A 520 19.85 -9.18 -9.72
CA ASP A 520 20.53 -8.01 -10.28
C ASP A 520 20.38 -7.90 -11.81
N GLY A 521 20.41 -9.03 -12.53
CA GLY A 521 20.24 -9.07 -13.98
C GLY A 521 18.85 -8.62 -14.45
N GLU A 522 17.83 -8.72 -13.60
CA GLU A 522 16.46 -8.32 -13.93
C GLU A 522 16.18 -6.85 -13.61
N HIS A 523 17.06 -6.19 -12.85
CA HIS A 523 16.87 -4.79 -12.48
C HIS A 523 16.66 -3.94 -13.73
N LEU A 524 17.40 -4.18 -14.81
CA LEU A 524 17.34 -3.39 -16.06
C LEU A 524 15.95 -3.28 -16.68
N PHE A 525 15.04 -4.22 -16.40
CA PHE A 525 13.68 -4.20 -16.94
C PHE A 525 12.72 -3.28 -16.17
N PHE A 526 13.10 -2.81 -14.98
CA PHE A 526 12.29 -1.91 -14.15
C PHE A 526 12.62 -0.45 -14.46
N GLN A 527 11.85 0.13 -15.38
CA GLN A 527 12.06 1.46 -15.92
C GLN A 527 10.82 2.35 -15.81
N ALA A 528 11.02 3.66 -15.89
CA ALA A 528 9.93 4.62 -16.03
C ALA A 528 9.35 4.57 -17.46
N LEU A 529 8.09 4.98 -17.61
CA LEU A 529 7.41 5.05 -18.92
C LEU A 529 8.00 6.13 -19.84
N ASP A 530 8.58 7.19 -19.26
CA ASP A 530 9.31 8.24 -19.98
C ASP A 530 10.79 8.13 -19.61
N GLU A 531 11.65 7.90 -20.61
CA GLU A 531 13.10 7.79 -20.46
C GLU A 531 13.75 9.06 -19.86
N ARG A 532 13.08 10.21 -19.93
CA ARG A 532 13.54 11.46 -19.29
C ARG A 532 13.36 11.43 -17.77
N THR A 533 12.54 10.51 -17.27
CA THR A 533 12.30 10.32 -15.84
C THR A 533 13.39 9.43 -15.27
N ASP A 534 14.53 10.05 -14.94
CA ASP A 534 15.57 9.39 -14.16
C ASP A 534 15.09 9.33 -12.69
N LEU A 535 15.09 8.15 -12.07
CA LEU A 535 14.73 7.94 -10.66
C LEU A 535 15.85 7.28 -9.84
N GLY A 536 16.95 6.90 -10.50
CA GLY A 536 17.92 5.96 -9.94
C GLY A 536 17.32 4.60 -9.54
N ASP A 537 18.16 3.70 -9.02
CA ASP A 537 17.71 2.37 -8.55
C ASP A 537 16.70 2.47 -7.41
N GLU A 538 16.88 3.45 -6.52
CA GLU A 538 15.98 3.68 -5.37
C GLU A 538 14.53 3.93 -5.81
N GLY A 539 14.33 4.73 -6.86
CA GLY A 539 12.99 5.10 -7.30
C GLY A 539 12.37 4.12 -8.28
N ARG A 540 13.18 3.38 -9.06
CA ARG A 540 12.70 2.47 -10.12
C ARG A 540 12.47 1.03 -9.64
N LEU A 541 13.22 0.54 -8.65
CA LEU A 541 13.07 -0.83 -8.16
C LEU A 541 11.88 -0.98 -7.20
N PRO A 542 11.34 -2.21 -7.04
CA PRO A 542 10.39 -2.51 -5.97
C PRO A 542 10.99 -2.18 -4.60
N PRO A 543 10.25 -1.50 -3.70
CA PRO A 543 10.78 -1.11 -2.40
C PRO A 543 10.96 -2.31 -1.47
N ASP A 544 11.95 -2.23 -0.57
CA ASP A 544 12.02 -3.10 0.61
C ASP A 544 10.76 -2.93 1.48
N LEU A 545 10.16 -4.04 1.88
CA LEU A 545 8.95 -4.10 2.70
C LEU A 545 9.25 -4.13 4.20
N SER A 546 10.52 -4.15 4.61
CA SER A 546 10.93 -4.04 6.02
C SER A 546 10.38 -2.75 6.64
N GLY A 547 9.68 -2.85 7.77
CA GLY A 547 9.03 -1.70 8.41
C GLY A 547 7.85 -1.10 7.65
N VAL A 548 7.32 -1.77 6.61
CA VAL A 548 6.21 -1.22 5.81
C VAL A 548 4.96 -0.94 6.64
N GLY A 549 4.71 -1.76 7.68
CA GLY A 549 3.60 -1.56 8.62
C GLY A 549 3.73 -0.30 9.49
N PHE A 550 4.96 0.17 9.71
CA PHE A 550 5.25 1.46 10.36
C PHE A 550 5.15 2.62 9.37
N ARG A 551 5.53 2.40 8.11
CA ARG A 551 5.53 3.44 7.08
C ARG A 551 4.13 3.77 6.56
N LEU A 552 3.37 2.77 6.15
CA LEU A 552 2.11 2.95 5.42
C LEU A 552 0.89 2.78 6.33
N THR A 553 -0.17 3.53 6.05
CA THR A 553 -1.48 3.33 6.68
C THR A 553 -2.03 1.96 6.30
N THR A 554 -2.81 1.36 7.20
CA THR A 554 -3.45 0.07 6.95
C THR A 554 -4.48 0.18 5.83
N SER A 555 -5.23 1.29 5.76
CA SER A 555 -6.15 1.60 4.67
C SER A 555 -5.44 1.69 3.29
N TRP A 556 -4.30 2.37 3.21
CA TRP A 556 -3.55 2.48 1.96
C TRP A 556 -2.98 1.13 1.52
N LEU A 557 -2.38 0.36 2.44
CA LEU A 557 -1.88 -0.98 2.14
C LEU A 557 -2.99 -1.89 1.60
N ARG A 558 -4.20 -1.83 2.18
CA ARG A 558 -5.35 -2.60 1.69
C ARG A 558 -5.71 -2.20 0.26
N SER A 559 -5.79 -0.91 -0.03
CA SER A 559 -6.17 -0.41 -1.37
C SER A 559 -5.09 -0.72 -2.42
N LEU A 560 -3.82 -0.70 -2.03
CA LEU A 560 -2.71 -1.12 -2.88
C LEU A 560 -2.77 -2.62 -3.20
N LEU A 561 -3.07 -3.45 -2.21
CA LEU A 561 -3.10 -4.91 -2.37
C LEU A 561 -4.34 -5.43 -3.10
N LEU A 562 -5.50 -4.80 -2.94
CA LEU A 562 -6.78 -5.27 -3.49
C LEU A 562 -7.23 -4.50 -4.74
N ASP A 563 -7.07 -3.18 -4.74
CA ASP A 563 -7.66 -2.30 -5.76
C ASP A 563 -6.63 -1.82 -6.80
N GLY A 564 -5.38 -2.30 -6.71
CA GLY A 564 -4.30 -1.94 -7.63
C GLY A 564 -3.88 -0.47 -7.54
N GLN A 565 -4.14 0.20 -6.40
CA GLN A 565 -3.76 1.60 -6.21
C GLN A 565 -2.26 1.82 -6.44
N ARG A 566 -1.92 2.88 -7.19
CA ARG A 566 -0.55 3.16 -7.62
C ARG A 566 -0.08 4.50 -7.10
N SER A 567 1.05 4.49 -6.41
CA SER A 567 1.70 5.73 -6.03
C SER A 567 2.65 6.28 -7.09
N ARG A 568 3.10 5.44 -8.03
CA ARG A 568 4.09 5.78 -9.05
C ARG A 568 3.51 5.49 -10.44
N PRO A 569 2.52 6.28 -10.91
CA PRO A 569 1.85 6.01 -12.19
C PRO A 569 2.78 6.15 -13.42
N TYR A 570 3.94 6.78 -13.23
CA TYR A 570 4.99 6.94 -14.24
C TYR A 570 5.94 5.72 -14.37
N MET A 571 5.82 4.71 -13.50
CA MET A 571 6.60 3.46 -13.64
C MET A 571 5.91 2.50 -14.62
N ALA A 572 6.69 1.83 -15.47
CA ALA A 572 6.16 0.76 -16.32
C ALA A 572 5.74 -0.45 -15.48
N ALA A 573 6.58 -0.81 -14.50
CA ALA A 573 6.32 -1.89 -13.56
C ALA A 573 5.07 -1.63 -12.71
N ARG A 574 4.23 -2.65 -12.55
CA ARG A 574 2.96 -2.58 -11.84
C ARG A 574 3.03 -3.41 -10.56
N MET A 575 2.54 -2.85 -9.46
CA MET A 575 2.26 -3.65 -8.27
C MET A 575 1.00 -4.48 -8.57
N PRO A 576 1.02 -5.82 -8.41
CA PRO A 576 -0.14 -6.64 -8.72
C PRO A 576 -1.30 -6.43 -7.73
N ALA A 577 -2.53 -6.56 -8.22
CA ALA A 577 -3.74 -6.63 -7.39
C ALA A 577 -4.08 -8.09 -7.07
N PHE A 578 -4.24 -8.40 -5.79
CA PHE A 578 -4.47 -9.74 -5.25
C PHE A 578 -5.93 -9.98 -4.92
N SER A 579 -6.31 -11.24 -4.81
CA SER A 579 -7.63 -11.63 -4.32
C SER A 579 -7.79 -11.29 -2.85
N THR A 580 -9.02 -10.98 -2.42
CA THR A 580 -9.31 -10.83 -0.99
C THR A 580 -8.92 -12.08 -0.21
N ALA A 581 -9.15 -13.27 -0.77
CA ALA A 581 -8.76 -14.52 -0.12
C ALA A 581 -7.24 -14.62 0.15
N ALA A 582 -6.40 -14.15 -0.78
CA ALA A 582 -4.94 -14.23 -0.65
C ALA A 582 -4.39 -13.29 0.44
N VAL A 583 -4.88 -12.04 0.50
CA VAL A 583 -4.25 -10.96 1.29
C VAL A 583 -5.15 -10.39 2.39
N ASP A 584 -6.29 -11.00 2.68
CA ASP A 584 -7.15 -10.54 3.76
C ASP A 584 -6.38 -10.46 5.09
N GLY A 585 -6.56 -9.36 5.81
CA GLY A 585 -5.87 -9.10 7.07
C GLY A 585 -4.38 -8.75 6.99
N LEU A 586 -3.69 -8.96 5.85
CA LEU A 586 -2.25 -8.75 5.71
C LEU A 586 -1.83 -7.33 6.10
N ALA A 587 -2.52 -6.32 5.56
CA ALA A 587 -2.26 -4.91 5.84
C ALA A 587 -2.33 -4.56 7.34
N GLY A 588 -3.29 -5.18 8.05
CA GLY A 588 -3.39 -5.04 9.51
C GLY A 588 -2.22 -5.73 10.20
N CYS A 589 -1.96 -6.99 9.85
CA CYS A 589 -0.95 -7.82 10.47
C CYS A 589 0.49 -7.27 10.31
N LEU A 590 0.81 -6.64 9.17
CA LEU A 590 2.08 -5.93 8.98
C LEU A 590 2.28 -4.81 10.02
N GLY A 591 1.23 -4.02 10.31
CA GLY A 591 1.28 -3.04 11.40
C GLY A 591 1.48 -3.69 12.77
N ARG A 592 0.87 -4.86 13.01
CA ARG A 592 0.97 -5.59 14.28
C ARG A 592 2.39 -6.07 14.60
N ARG A 593 3.18 -6.41 13.57
CA ARG A 593 4.61 -6.76 13.72
C ARG A 593 5.46 -5.56 14.16
N GLU A 594 5.01 -4.35 13.87
CA GLU A 594 5.65 -3.09 14.32
C GLU A 594 5.08 -2.56 15.64
N GLY A 595 4.22 -3.36 16.31
CA GLY A 595 3.51 -2.96 17.52
C GLY A 595 2.48 -1.85 17.30
N LEU A 596 1.92 -1.76 16.09
CA LEU A 596 0.98 -0.73 15.69
C LEU A 596 -0.43 -1.28 15.46
N TRP A 597 -1.43 -0.49 15.84
CA TRP A 597 -2.82 -0.70 15.50
C TRP A 597 -3.17 -0.03 14.16
N PRO A 598 -4.17 -0.53 13.44
CA PRO A 598 -4.65 0.09 12.20
C PRO A 598 -5.04 1.56 12.43
N ASP A 599 -4.31 2.48 11.79
CA ASP A 599 -4.63 3.90 11.58
C ASP A 599 -4.96 4.78 12.81
N VAL A 600 -4.80 4.31 14.06
CA VAL A 600 -5.29 5.02 15.26
C VAL A 600 -4.24 5.37 16.32
N ASP A 601 -2.97 5.06 16.07
CA ASP A 601 -1.97 5.04 17.15
C ASP A 601 -1.31 6.35 17.50
N TYR A 602 -1.20 7.23 16.52
CA TYR A 602 -0.56 8.52 16.68
C TYR A 602 -1.48 9.59 16.09
N PRO A 603 -2.16 10.38 16.93
CA PRO A 603 -3.04 11.43 16.44
C PRO A 603 -2.19 12.51 15.77
N SER A 604 -2.56 12.87 14.55
CA SER A 604 -1.97 14.02 13.87
C SER A 604 -2.57 15.34 14.37
N PRO A 605 -1.84 16.46 14.26
CA PRO A 605 -2.38 17.77 14.57
C PRO A 605 -3.61 18.08 13.69
N PRO A 606 -4.61 18.81 14.20
CA PRO A 606 -5.75 19.22 13.40
C PRO A 606 -5.33 20.28 12.36
N PRO A 607 -5.91 20.25 11.13
CA PRO A 607 -5.59 21.21 10.09
C PRO A 607 -6.28 22.56 10.36
N THR A 608 -5.70 23.37 11.22
CA THR A 608 -6.15 24.76 11.45
C THR A 608 -5.72 25.67 10.29
N ASP A 609 -6.47 26.75 10.02
CA ASP A 609 -6.12 27.70 8.94
C ASP A 609 -4.67 28.19 9.02
N ALA A 610 -4.17 28.49 10.23
CA ALA A 610 -2.80 28.93 10.47
C ALA A 610 -1.77 27.84 10.15
N ALA A 611 -2.01 26.61 10.59
CA ALA A 611 -1.13 25.47 10.32
C ALA A 611 -1.11 25.14 8.82
N VAL A 612 -2.27 25.16 8.15
CA VAL A 612 -2.33 24.92 6.71
C VAL A 612 -1.61 26.01 5.94
N LEU A 613 -1.77 27.28 6.32
CA LEU A 613 -1.08 28.38 5.66
C LEU A 613 0.44 28.26 5.79
N ALA A 614 0.94 27.99 7.00
CA ALA A 614 2.36 27.75 7.23
C ALA A 614 2.87 26.54 6.43
N GLY A 615 2.12 25.43 6.42
CA GLY A 615 2.43 24.26 5.62
C GLY A 615 2.49 24.54 4.12
N ARG A 616 1.54 25.31 3.58
CA ARG A 616 1.52 25.74 2.18
C ARG A 616 2.76 26.55 1.83
N LEU A 617 3.11 27.54 2.66
CA LEU A 617 4.26 28.41 2.43
C LEU A 617 5.58 27.61 2.40
N LEU A 618 5.71 26.57 3.23
CA LEU A 618 6.88 25.68 3.21
C LEU A 618 7.04 24.92 1.88
N MET A 619 6.01 24.80 1.05
CA MET A 619 6.10 24.11 -0.25
C MET A 619 6.74 24.97 -1.34
N ASP A 620 6.69 26.30 -1.18
CA ASP A 620 7.06 27.29 -2.20
C ASP A 620 8.58 27.23 -2.50
N THR A 621 8.98 27.46 -3.77
CA THR A 621 10.38 27.37 -4.23
C THR A 621 11.29 28.49 -3.74
N GLN A 622 10.76 29.70 -3.59
CA GLN A 622 11.57 30.90 -3.29
C GLN A 622 11.64 31.25 -1.81
N ASP A 623 10.54 31.00 -1.10
CA ASP A 623 10.29 31.50 0.26
C ASP A 623 9.97 30.33 1.22
N GLY A 624 10.38 29.10 0.86
CA GLY A 624 10.08 27.86 1.56
C GLY A 624 11.10 26.75 1.30
N LEU A 625 10.75 25.50 1.58
CA LEU A 625 11.61 24.32 1.43
C LEU A 625 11.68 23.77 -0.02
N ALA A 626 11.08 24.48 -0.98
CA ALA A 626 11.08 24.13 -2.41
C ALA A 626 10.56 22.73 -2.75
N CYS A 627 9.55 22.24 -2.00
CA CYS A 627 8.98 20.91 -2.22
C CYS A 627 8.34 20.78 -3.60
N GLU A 628 7.71 21.84 -4.12
CA GLU A 628 7.07 21.86 -5.45
C GLU A 628 8.06 21.69 -6.62
N SER A 629 9.36 21.92 -6.37
CA SER A 629 10.39 21.74 -7.40
C SER A 629 10.59 20.28 -7.80
N CYS A 630 10.14 19.35 -6.94
CA CYS A 630 10.29 17.91 -7.12
C CYS A 630 8.96 17.15 -6.97
N HIS A 631 8.01 17.63 -6.17
CA HIS A 631 6.75 16.94 -5.92
C HIS A 631 5.57 17.54 -6.70
N VAL A 632 4.70 16.66 -7.18
CA VAL A 632 3.49 17.04 -7.94
C VAL A 632 2.42 17.58 -6.98
N HIS A 633 1.69 18.62 -7.39
CA HIS A 633 0.47 19.10 -6.74
C HIS A 633 -0.65 19.27 -7.77
N GLY A 634 -1.70 18.45 -7.67
CA GLY A 634 -2.74 18.38 -8.71
C GLY A 634 -2.13 18.07 -10.08
N GLU A 635 -2.42 18.91 -11.07
CA GLU A 635 -1.86 18.81 -12.43
C GLU A 635 -0.49 19.50 -12.59
N ARG A 636 0.03 20.16 -11.56
CA ARG A 636 1.29 20.93 -11.64
C ARG A 636 2.49 19.99 -11.56
N GLN A 637 3.24 19.92 -12.67
CA GLN A 637 4.44 19.11 -12.80
C GLN A 637 5.70 19.89 -12.41
N PRO A 638 6.68 19.26 -11.74
CA PRO A 638 7.98 19.86 -11.50
C PRO A 638 8.80 19.97 -12.79
N SER A 639 9.88 20.78 -12.76
CA SER A 639 10.77 20.94 -13.91
C SER A 639 11.69 19.74 -14.18
N GLY A 640 11.71 18.74 -13.29
CA GLY A 640 12.53 17.52 -13.37
C GLY A 640 11.70 16.26 -13.16
N SER A 641 12.36 15.14 -12.82
CA SER A 641 11.67 13.86 -12.57
C SER A 641 10.63 14.01 -11.47
N PRO A 642 9.34 13.71 -11.76
CA PRO A 642 8.27 13.94 -10.80
C PRO A 642 8.39 12.97 -9.62
N GLY A 643 8.42 13.54 -8.43
CA GLY A 643 8.20 12.84 -7.18
C GLY A 643 6.71 12.54 -6.97
N LEU A 644 6.42 11.87 -5.86
CA LEU A 644 5.05 11.52 -5.47
C LEU A 644 4.18 12.77 -5.31
N ALA A 645 2.89 12.65 -5.63
CA ALA A 645 1.90 13.72 -5.43
C ALA A 645 1.72 14.03 -3.94
N MET A 646 1.89 15.30 -3.57
CA MET A 646 1.76 15.78 -2.18
C MET A 646 0.36 15.57 -1.61
N THR A 647 -0.66 15.62 -2.46
CA THR A 647 -2.06 15.39 -2.07
C THR A 647 -2.32 13.97 -1.56
N ALA A 648 -1.44 13.01 -1.86
CA ALA A 648 -1.59 11.62 -1.42
C ALA A 648 -0.79 11.29 -0.14
N PHE A 649 -0.02 12.22 0.43
CA PHE A 649 0.92 11.89 1.51
C PHE A 649 0.23 11.46 2.81
N ALA A 650 -0.75 12.24 3.29
CA ALA A 650 -1.40 11.97 4.57
C ALA A 650 -2.39 10.79 4.51
N GLU A 651 -2.91 10.47 3.32
CA GLU A 651 -3.68 9.24 3.09
C GLU A 651 -2.79 7.99 3.19
N ARG A 652 -1.58 8.09 2.63
CA ARG A 652 -0.66 6.96 2.47
C ARG A 652 0.21 6.68 3.69
N LEU A 653 0.77 7.73 4.29
CA LEU A 653 1.83 7.62 5.29
C LEU A 653 1.25 7.65 6.69
N ARG A 654 1.88 6.96 7.64
CA ARG A 654 1.60 7.17 9.06
C ARG A 654 2.29 8.45 9.52
N TYR A 655 1.57 9.27 10.29
CA TYR A 655 2.11 10.51 10.82
C TYR A 655 3.39 10.30 11.66
N GLU A 656 3.41 9.24 12.48
CA GLU A 656 4.60 8.90 13.28
C GLU A 656 5.84 8.61 12.39
N TRP A 657 5.65 7.90 11.27
CA TRP A 657 6.75 7.63 10.34
C TRP A 657 7.21 8.90 9.63
N TYR A 658 6.25 9.75 9.22
CA TYR A 658 6.54 11.04 8.61
C TYR A 658 7.43 11.90 9.51
N LYS A 659 7.11 12.00 10.80
CA LYS A 659 7.90 12.76 11.80
C LYS A 659 9.33 12.22 11.96
N ALA A 660 9.52 10.90 11.84
CA ALA A 660 10.87 10.32 11.89
C ALA A 660 11.64 10.54 10.58
N TYR A 661 10.95 10.47 9.43
CA TYR A 661 11.55 10.54 8.10
C TYR A 661 11.97 11.95 7.69
N MET A 662 11.13 12.95 7.94
CA MET A 662 11.30 14.31 7.40
C MET A 662 12.58 15.04 7.82
N PRO A 663 13.06 14.97 9.08
CA PRO A 663 14.30 15.67 9.45
C PRO A 663 15.49 15.28 8.56
N ASN A 664 15.61 13.97 8.26
CA ASN A 664 16.74 13.43 7.53
C ASN A 664 16.35 12.18 6.70
N PRO A 665 15.78 12.37 5.50
CA PRO A 665 15.36 11.28 4.61
C PRO A 665 16.48 10.31 4.24
N ALA A 666 17.72 10.82 4.09
CA ALA A 666 18.89 10.02 3.73
C ALA A 666 19.24 8.95 4.78
N ARG A 667 18.85 9.14 6.06
CA ARG A 667 18.97 8.09 7.08
C ARG A 667 18.11 6.90 6.75
N PHE A 668 16.86 7.10 6.31
CA PHE A 668 15.93 6.01 5.99
C PHE A 668 16.23 5.38 4.63
N LYS A 669 16.66 6.20 3.67
CA LYS A 669 16.90 5.82 2.29
C LYS A 669 18.23 6.41 1.81
N PRO A 670 19.36 5.71 1.99
CA PRO A 670 20.65 6.16 1.49
C PRO A 670 20.60 6.45 -0.02
N GLY A 671 21.16 7.59 -0.44
CA GLY A 671 21.15 8.02 -1.84
C GLY A 671 19.84 8.62 -2.33
N THR A 672 18.84 8.82 -1.45
CA THR A 672 17.62 9.54 -1.82
C THR A 672 17.93 10.97 -2.28
N ARG A 673 17.13 11.48 -3.22
CA ARG A 673 17.22 12.86 -3.71
C ARG A 673 16.54 13.88 -2.79
N MET A 674 15.75 13.42 -1.82
CA MET A 674 15.15 14.32 -0.83
C MET A 674 16.25 14.88 0.08
N PRO A 675 16.38 16.22 0.20
CA PRO A 675 17.39 16.83 1.05
C PRO A 675 17.06 16.62 2.53
N SER A 676 18.06 16.82 3.40
CA SER A 676 17.83 16.97 4.83
C SER A 676 17.26 18.36 5.10
N PHE A 677 16.17 18.44 5.85
CA PHE A 677 15.46 19.70 6.08
C PHE A 677 15.75 20.31 7.44
N ALA A 678 16.20 19.50 8.40
CA ALA A 678 16.51 19.98 9.75
C ALA A 678 17.77 19.33 10.32
N THR A 679 18.48 20.10 11.14
CA THR A 679 19.63 19.65 11.94
C THR A 679 19.39 20.10 13.37
N ASP A 680 19.48 19.18 14.33
CA ASP A 680 19.26 19.45 15.76
C ASP A 680 17.93 20.18 16.07
N GLY A 681 16.87 19.82 15.34
CA GLY A 681 15.53 20.40 15.48
C GLY A 681 15.35 21.78 14.86
N VAL A 682 16.35 22.29 14.15
CA VAL A 682 16.30 23.58 13.45
C VAL A 682 16.29 23.38 11.94
N SER A 683 15.29 23.97 11.29
CA SER A 683 15.12 23.95 9.84
C SER A 683 16.04 24.94 9.12
N ALA A 684 16.36 24.65 7.86
CA ALA A 684 17.03 25.60 6.97
C ALA A 684 16.15 26.83 6.65
N GLU A 685 14.83 26.67 6.69
CA GLU A 685 13.86 27.75 6.53
C GLU A 685 13.52 28.31 7.91
N THR A 686 13.90 29.56 8.18
CA THR A 686 13.78 30.16 9.53
C THR A 686 12.72 31.25 9.64
N ASP A 687 12.24 31.78 8.50
CA ASP A 687 11.22 32.83 8.48
C ASP A 687 9.83 32.26 8.80
N ILE A 688 9.60 30.99 8.50
CA ILE A 688 8.36 30.28 8.82
C ILE A 688 8.51 29.58 10.17
N LEU A 689 7.62 29.88 11.13
CA LEU A 689 7.60 29.26 12.47
C LEU A 689 8.96 29.30 13.21
N ALA A 690 9.76 30.34 12.97
CA ALA A 690 11.08 30.55 13.56
C ALA A 690 12.09 29.41 13.33
N GLY A 691 11.88 28.59 12.28
CA GLY A 691 12.71 27.45 11.98
C GLY A 691 12.57 26.26 12.93
N ASP A 692 11.53 26.23 13.78
CA ASP A 692 11.22 25.05 14.60
C ASP A 692 10.80 23.90 13.68
N ALA A 693 11.69 22.92 13.51
CA ALA A 693 11.47 21.80 12.59
C ALA A 693 10.23 20.99 12.98
N ALA A 694 9.98 20.80 14.28
CA ALA A 694 8.82 20.04 14.72
C ALA A 694 7.52 20.78 14.39
N ALA A 695 7.46 22.10 14.63
CA ALA A 695 6.28 22.90 14.29
C ALA A 695 6.07 23.01 12.77
N GLN A 696 7.14 23.10 11.98
CA GLN A 696 7.07 23.11 10.52
C GLN A 696 6.55 21.78 9.96
N GLU A 697 7.04 20.65 10.45
CA GLU A 697 6.54 19.33 10.08
C GLU A 697 5.04 19.16 10.40
N ASP A 698 4.61 19.62 11.58
CA ASP A 698 3.21 19.57 11.99
C ASP A 698 2.33 20.43 11.04
N ALA A 699 2.83 21.60 10.63
CA ALA A 699 2.16 22.49 9.67
C ALA A 699 2.10 21.88 8.25
N MET A 700 3.20 21.28 7.78
CA MET A 700 3.23 20.54 6.53
C MET A 700 2.24 19.38 6.55
N TRP A 701 2.17 18.62 7.65
CA TRP A 701 1.20 17.53 7.79
C TRP A 701 -0.24 18.04 7.77
N ALA A 702 -0.54 19.14 8.47
CA ALA A 702 -1.84 19.79 8.40
C ALA A 702 -2.23 20.14 6.95
N TYR A 703 -1.28 20.65 6.17
CA TYR A 703 -1.48 20.92 4.74
C TYR A 703 -1.72 19.63 3.92
N PHE A 704 -0.90 18.58 4.08
CA PHE A 704 -1.06 17.31 3.39
C PHE A 704 -2.37 16.58 3.75
N SER A 705 -2.84 16.73 4.98
CA SER A 705 -4.06 16.09 5.48
C SER A 705 -5.34 16.53 4.76
N LEU A 706 -5.29 17.65 4.04
CA LEU A 706 -6.39 18.11 3.20
C LEU A 706 -6.48 17.33 1.88
N GLY A 707 -5.43 16.61 1.49
CA GLY A 707 -5.36 15.87 0.24
C GLY A 707 -5.64 16.76 -0.98
N GLU A 708 -6.56 16.33 -1.84
CA GLU A 708 -7.03 17.11 -3.00
C GLU A 708 -7.67 18.45 -2.61
N LEU A 709 -8.00 18.66 -1.33
CA LEU A 709 -8.49 19.92 -0.77
C LEU A 709 -7.37 20.91 -0.36
N SER A 710 -6.10 20.52 -0.44
CA SER A 710 -4.95 21.39 -0.12
C SER A 710 -4.76 22.51 -1.15
N PRO A 711 -4.69 23.81 -0.76
CA PRO A 711 -4.53 24.90 -1.72
C PRO A 711 -3.18 24.79 -2.44
N PRO A 712 -3.09 25.11 -3.74
CA PRO A 712 -1.83 24.93 -4.44
C PRO A 712 -0.73 25.87 -3.89
N PRO A 713 0.54 25.44 -3.93
CA PRO A 713 1.70 26.31 -3.69
C PRO A 713 1.76 27.50 -4.67
N LYS A 714 2.56 28.51 -4.35
CA LYS A 714 2.70 29.73 -5.16
C LYS A 714 3.40 29.39 -6.48
N ASP A 715 2.69 29.54 -7.60
CA ASP A 715 3.27 29.26 -8.92
C ASP A 715 4.40 30.24 -9.27
N ALA A 716 5.64 29.75 -9.24
CA ALA A 716 6.82 30.51 -9.63
C ALA A 716 6.88 30.81 -11.15
N THR A 717 6.15 30.05 -11.97
CA THR A 717 6.09 30.19 -13.44
C THR A 717 4.95 31.10 -13.94
N ALA A 718 4.01 31.47 -13.07
CA ALA A 718 2.86 32.33 -13.38
C ALA A 718 3.21 33.79 -13.73
N GLN A 719 4.48 34.16 -13.92
CA GLN A 719 4.90 35.52 -14.28
C GLN A 719 4.40 36.01 -15.66
N SER A 720 3.68 35.21 -16.43
CA SER A 720 3.17 35.59 -17.77
C SER A 720 1.65 35.79 -17.86
N SER A 721 0.89 35.65 -16.78
CA SER A 721 -0.54 35.96 -16.77
C SER A 721 -0.80 37.23 -15.96
N MET A 722 -1.73 38.10 -16.39
CA MET A 722 -2.21 39.22 -15.55
C MET A 722 -3.08 38.71 -14.37
N THR A 723 -2.82 37.49 -13.92
CA THR A 723 -3.44 36.85 -12.77
C THR A 723 -2.91 37.49 -11.49
N LEU A 724 -3.83 38.04 -10.71
CA LEU A 724 -3.53 38.59 -9.40
C LEU A 724 -3.37 37.41 -8.44
N THR A 725 -2.16 37.21 -7.93
CA THR A 725 -1.91 36.24 -6.86
C THR A 725 -2.27 36.82 -5.49
N VAL A 726 -2.77 35.97 -4.59
CA VAL A 726 -2.94 36.32 -3.17
C VAL A 726 -1.65 35.93 -2.45
N GLY A 727 -1.05 36.89 -1.75
CA GLY A 727 0.17 36.66 -0.95
C GLY A 727 -0.20 36.23 0.47
N GLU A 728 0.55 36.71 1.45
CA GLU A 728 0.37 36.38 2.87
C GLU A 728 -0.86 37.00 3.55
N ARG A 729 -1.53 37.95 2.88
CA ARG A 729 -2.71 38.66 3.38
C ARG A 729 -3.83 38.70 2.34
N PRO A 730 -5.11 38.79 2.76
CA PRO A 730 -6.22 38.85 1.83
C PRO A 730 -6.09 40.04 0.85
N ARG A 731 -6.55 39.81 -0.37
CA ARG A 731 -6.51 40.78 -1.46
C ARG A 731 -7.91 41.08 -1.94
N VAL A 732 -8.24 42.36 -2.07
CA VAL A 732 -9.52 42.82 -2.61
C VAL A 732 -9.32 43.39 -4.01
N PHE A 733 -10.11 42.93 -4.97
CA PHE A 733 -10.10 43.40 -6.34
C PHE A 733 -11.52 43.71 -6.81
N ARG A 734 -11.74 44.91 -7.36
CA ARG A 734 -13.07 45.33 -7.84
C ARG A 734 -13.12 45.27 -9.36
N SER A 735 -14.13 44.62 -9.92
CA SER A 735 -14.33 44.48 -11.36
C SER A 735 -15.77 44.09 -11.70
N PHE A 736 -16.08 43.99 -13.00
CA PHE A 736 -17.22 43.24 -13.51
C PHE A 736 -16.98 41.75 -13.26
N LEU A 737 -17.83 41.10 -12.44
CA LEU A 737 -17.71 39.69 -12.09
C LEU A 737 -18.94 38.91 -12.54
N HIS A 738 -18.76 37.67 -13.01
CA HIS A 738 -19.86 36.87 -13.57
C HIS A 738 -21.02 36.66 -12.58
N ALA A 739 -20.73 36.25 -11.33
CA ALA A 739 -21.77 36.01 -10.33
C ALA A 739 -22.19 37.26 -9.53
N ALA A 740 -21.35 38.31 -9.49
CA ALA A 740 -21.55 39.52 -8.67
C ALA A 740 -21.81 40.81 -9.47
N GLY A 741 -21.98 40.69 -10.80
CA GLY A 741 -22.37 41.75 -11.70
C GLY A 741 -21.34 42.89 -11.84
N SER A 742 -21.83 44.05 -12.28
CA SER A 742 -21.00 45.20 -12.65
C SER A 742 -20.36 45.96 -11.48
N ARG A 743 -20.76 45.64 -10.25
CA ARG A 743 -20.17 46.17 -9.01
C ARG A 743 -19.61 45.03 -8.14
N GLY A 744 -19.01 44.04 -8.80
CA GLY A 744 -18.42 42.90 -8.14
C GLY A 744 -17.14 43.25 -7.37
N ILE A 745 -17.00 42.65 -6.19
CA ILE A 745 -15.81 42.74 -5.34
C ILE A 745 -15.32 41.32 -5.10
N ALA A 746 -14.19 40.95 -5.72
CA ALA A 746 -13.51 39.70 -5.46
C ALA A 746 -12.61 39.86 -4.23
N VAL A 747 -12.65 38.90 -3.32
CA VAL A 747 -11.79 38.83 -2.14
C VAL A 747 -11.07 37.49 -2.16
N GLY A 748 -9.75 37.54 -2.25
CA GLY A 748 -8.90 36.35 -2.24
C GLY A 748 -8.17 36.21 -0.91
N PHE A 749 -8.20 35.03 -0.30
CA PHE A 749 -7.50 34.71 0.95
C PHE A 749 -6.26 33.84 0.73
N PRO A 750 -5.22 33.98 1.58
CA PRO A 750 -3.98 33.21 1.50
C PRO A 750 -4.18 31.68 1.58
N VAL A 751 -5.26 31.24 2.23
CA VAL A 751 -5.67 29.83 2.32
C VAL A 751 -6.20 29.26 1.00
N GLY A 752 -6.20 30.04 -0.09
CA GLY A 752 -6.56 29.59 -1.45
C GLY A 752 -8.06 29.48 -1.72
N VAL A 753 -8.91 29.92 -0.77
CA VAL A 753 -10.37 30.03 -0.95
C VAL A 753 -10.74 31.49 -1.14
N HIS A 754 -11.59 31.76 -2.11
CA HIS A 754 -11.88 33.09 -2.62
C HIS A 754 -13.39 33.26 -2.78
N PHE A 755 -13.87 34.51 -2.73
CA PHE A 755 -15.28 34.79 -2.95
C PHE A 755 -15.51 36.07 -3.74
N SER A 756 -16.70 36.18 -4.34
CA SER A 756 -17.20 37.42 -4.94
C SER A 756 -18.37 37.98 -4.13
N PHE A 757 -18.36 39.29 -3.92
CA PHE A 757 -19.42 40.04 -3.24
C PHE A 757 -20.06 41.00 -4.23
N ASP A 758 -21.38 40.91 -4.36
CA ASP A 758 -22.20 41.80 -5.17
C ASP A 758 -22.53 43.06 -4.37
N ALA A 759 -21.88 44.18 -4.71
CA ALA A 759 -22.12 45.45 -4.04
C ALA A 759 -23.41 46.15 -4.50
N THR A 760 -24.15 45.62 -5.48
CA THR A 760 -25.48 46.13 -5.85
C THR A 760 -26.52 45.54 -4.92
N GLU A 761 -26.51 44.21 -4.79
CA GLU A 761 -27.45 43.46 -3.95
C GLU A 761 -26.96 43.27 -2.50
N CYS A 762 -25.75 43.75 -2.18
CA CYS A 762 -25.09 43.61 -0.88
C CYS A 762 -25.06 42.16 -0.37
N ARG A 763 -24.66 41.22 -1.23
CA ARG A 763 -24.66 39.78 -0.93
C ARG A 763 -23.36 39.11 -1.34
N LEU A 764 -23.03 38.02 -0.64
CA LEU A 764 -22.06 37.03 -1.10
C LEU A 764 -22.64 36.32 -2.33
N ALA A 765 -21.89 36.23 -3.42
CA ALA A 765 -22.39 35.73 -4.70
C ALA A 765 -21.88 34.33 -5.03
N GLU A 766 -20.57 34.10 -4.94
CA GLU A 766 -19.96 32.79 -5.22
C GLU A 766 -18.69 32.57 -4.41
N LEU A 767 -18.25 31.31 -4.35
CA LEU A 767 -16.95 30.89 -3.82
C LEU A 767 -16.23 29.98 -4.81
N TRP A 768 -14.90 30.12 -4.87
CA TRP A 768 -14.02 29.25 -5.65
C TRP A 768 -12.68 29.02 -4.92
N ARG A 769 -11.93 28.03 -5.36
CA ARG A 769 -10.65 27.62 -4.80
C ARG A 769 -9.57 27.48 -5.86
N GLY A 770 -8.35 27.91 -5.57
CA GLY A 770 -7.22 27.84 -6.49
C GLY A 770 -6.74 29.24 -6.86
N ASP A 771 -6.58 29.52 -8.15
CA ASP A 771 -6.11 30.82 -8.60
C ASP A 771 -7.19 31.91 -8.40
N PHE A 772 -6.75 33.10 -7.97
CA PHE A 772 -7.67 34.15 -7.55
C PHE A 772 -8.44 34.78 -8.71
N ILE A 773 -7.83 35.70 -9.46
CA ILE A 773 -8.52 36.36 -10.57
C ILE A 773 -7.55 36.84 -11.64
N ASN A 774 -7.93 36.72 -12.91
CA ASN A 774 -7.16 37.26 -14.04
C ASN A 774 -7.65 38.66 -14.40
N ALA A 775 -6.82 39.67 -14.15
CA ALA A 775 -7.17 41.07 -14.37
C ALA A 775 -7.04 41.53 -15.83
N ALA A 776 -6.58 40.66 -16.76
CA ALA A 776 -6.40 41.01 -18.17
C ALA A 776 -7.68 41.59 -18.80
N GLY A 777 -8.83 40.98 -18.51
CA GLY A 777 -10.12 41.42 -19.02
C GLY A 777 -10.55 42.79 -18.49
N SER A 778 -10.26 43.12 -17.22
CA SER A 778 -10.57 44.45 -16.64
C SER A 778 -9.69 45.57 -17.20
N TRP A 779 -8.48 45.23 -17.64
CA TRP A 779 -7.48 46.20 -18.11
C TRP A 779 -7.42 46.35 -19.63
N ALA A 780 -8.17 45.51 -20.37
CA ALA A 780 -8.33 45.60 -21.82
C ALA A 780 -9.35 46.71 -22.19
N GLY A 781 -8.88 47.95 -22.34
CA GLY A 781 -9.64 49.07 -22.89
C GLY A 781 -10.62 49.76 -21.92
N ARG A 782 -11.42 50.71 -22.43
CA ARG A 782 -12.40 51.45 -21.62
C ARG A 782 -13.73 50.71 -21.58
N GLY A 783 -13.84 49.73 -20.68
CA GLY A 783 -15.09 48.99 -20.46
C GLY A 783 -14.91 47.66 -19.74
N GLY A 784 -13.75 47.01 -19.88
CA GLY A 784 -13.47 45.70 -19.28
C GLY A 784 -14.39 44.58 -19.80
N SER A 785 -13.96 43.32 -19.65
CA SER A 785 -14.85 42.15 -19.76
C SER A 785 -15.24 41.62 -18.38
N GLU A 786 -16.36 40.91 -18.30
CA GLU A 786 -16.71 40.14 -17.09
C GLU A 786 -15.61 39.13 -16.78
N LEU A 787 -15.28 39.02 -15.49
CA LEU A 787 -14.28 38.09 -14.97
C LEU A 787 -14.96 37.04 -14.09
N GLY A 788 -14.35 35.85 -14.04
CA GLY A 788 -14.68 34.82 -13.07
C GLY A 788 -13.48 34.46 -12.21
N GLY A 789 -13.72 33.76 -11.11
CA GLY A 789 -12.67 33.05 -10.40
C GLY A 789 -11.88 32.15 -11.36
N GLN A 790 -10.56 32.06 -11.17
CA GLN A 790 -9.70 31.24 -12.03
C GLN A 790 -9.50 29.82 -11.51
N GLY A 791 -10.13 29.50 -10.38
CA GLY A 791 -10.05 28.21 -9.72
C GLY A 791 -11.31 27.36 -9.83
N GLU A 792 -11.32 26.23 -9.15
CA GLU A 792 -12.46 25.33 -9.01
C GLU A 792 -13.62 26.05 -8.30
N HIS A 793 -14.78 26.08 -8.95
CA HIS A 793 -15.98 26.68 -8.38
C HIS A 793 -16.55 25.78 -7.26
N LEU A 794 -16.65 26.32 -6.04
CA LEU A 794 -17.11 25.57 -4.88
C LEU A 794 -18.61 25.74 -4.63
N TRP A 795 -19.13 26.96 -4.75
CA TRP A 795 -20.52 27.26 -4.35
C TRP A 795 -21.04 28.57 -4.95
N THR A 796 -22.34 28.60 -5.27
CA THR A 796 -23.06 29.81 -5.66
C THR A 796 -24.17 30.10 -4.65
N ALA A 797 -24.26 31.34 -4.20
CA ALA A 797 -25.31 31.77 -3.30
C ALA A 797 -26.68 31.77 -3.97
N ALA A 798 -27.72 31.40 -3.21
CA ALA A 798 -29.10 31.61 -3.64
C ALA A 798 -29.38 33.11 -3.85
N ALA A 799 -30.27 33.45 -4.77
CA ALA A 799 -30.63 34.84 -5.10
C ALA A 799 -31.51 35.55 -4.04
N ALA A 800 -31.51 35.06 -2.80
CA ALA A 800 -32.25 35.65 -1.68
C ALA A 800 -31.40 36.72 -0.97
N PRO A 801 -32.01 37.80 -0.44
CA PRO A 801 -31.30 38.74 0.42
C PRO A 801 -30.84 38.04 1.70
N LEU A 802 -29.74 38.51 2.31
CA LEU A 802 -29.26 37.91 3.58
C LEU A 802 -30.24 38.16 4.73
N ILE A 803 -30.77 39.38 4.81
CA ILE A 803 -31.71 39.85 5.84
C ILE A 803 -32.97 40.33 5.11
N GLU A 804 -34.09 39.70 5.42
CA GLU A 804 -35.41 40.06 4.87
C GLU A 804 -36.34 40.51 6.00
N TYR A 805 -36.98 41.67 5.86
CA TYR A 805 -38.05 42.10 6.76
C TYR A 805 -39.16 42.81 5.97
N PRO A 806 -40.41 42.81 6.47
CA PRO A 806 -41.54 43.38 5.74
C PRO A 806 -41.31 44.85 5.34
N GLY A 807 -41.37 45.13 4.04
CA GLY A 807 -41.18 46.48 3.50
C GLY A 807 -39.73 46.96 3.43
N ALA A 808 -38.75 46.07 3.60
CA ALA A 808 -37.34 46.40 3.42
C ALA A 808 -37.07 47.00 2.02
N PRO A 809 -36.45 48.19 1.92
CA PRO A 809 -36.03 48.74 0.63
C PRO A 809 -34.79 47.99 0.12
N ALA A 810 -34.43 48.23 -1.16
CA ALA A 810 -33.19 47.71 -1.73
C ALA A 810 -31.96 48.17 -0.90
N PRO A 811 -30.95 47.30 -0.70
CA PRO A 811 -29.79 47.63 0.09
C PRO A 811 -28.93 48.70 -0.61
N GLU A 812 -28.32 49.57 0.19
CA GLU A 812 -27.43 50.63 -0.25
C GLU A 812 -26.02 50.37 0.26
N PHE A 813 -25.11 49.98 -0.65
CA PHE A 813 -23.71 49.74 -0.32
C PHE A 813 -22.98 51.03 0.06
N ARG A 814 -22.33 51.02 1.22
CA ARG A 814 -21.59 52.16 1.79
C ARG A 814 -20.07 52.02 1.68
N GLY A 815 -19.57 50.85 1.30
CA GLY A 815 -18.15 50.58 1.11
C GLY A 815 -17.68 49.35 1.90
N TYR A 816 -16.38 49.23 2.11
CA TYR A 816 -15.80 48.25 3.03
C TYR A 816 -14.61 48.87 3.77
N ARG A 817 -14.29 48.30 4.94
CA ARG A 817 -13.06 48.60 5.69
C ARG A 817 -12.20 47.36 5.73
N LEU A 818 -10.89 47.53 5.54
CA LEU A 818 -9.92 46.47 5.76
C LEU A 818 -9.39 46.61 7.20
N ASP A 819 -9.30 45.49 7.90
CA ASP A 819 -8.58 45.46 9.18
C ASP A 819 -7.06 45.37 8.97
N VAL A 820 -6.33 45.19 10.07
CA VAL A 820 -4.86 45.08 10.07
C VAL A 820 -4.35 43.83 9.33
N GLU A 821 -5.16 42.77 9.26
CA GLU A 821 -4.85 41.54 8.55
C GLU A 821 -5.23 41.61 7.06
N GLY A 822 -6.01 42.62 6.66
CA GLY A 822 -6.48 42.83 5.28
C GLY A 822 -7.86 42.23 4.99
N VAL A 823 -8.56 41.69 5.99
CA VAL A 823 -9.90 41.12 5.83
C VAL A 823 -10.93 42.25 5.68
N PRO A 824 -11.76 42.24 4.63
CA PRO A 824 -12.79 43.25 4.44
C PRO A 824 -14.01 43.01 5.33
N SER A 825 -14.51 44.10 5.92
CA SER A 825 -15.85 44.19 6.50
C SER A 825 -16.69 45.09 5.61
N PHE A 826 -17.70 44.53 4.94
CA PHE A 826 -18.58 45.21 4.01
C PHE A 826 -19.64 45.99 4.77
N LEU A 827 -19.86 47.25 4.38
CA LEU A 827 -20.77 48.17 5.04
C LEU A 827 -21.92 48.50 4.09
N TYR A 828 -23.15 48.25 4.51
CA TYR A 828 -24.33 48.59 3.73
C TYR A 828 -25.52 48.97 4.62
N ARG A 829 -26.53 49.59 4.02
CA ARG A 829 -27.78 49.96 4.71
C ARG A 829 -28.99 49.33 4.05
N ILE A 830 -29.93 48.85 4.84
CA ILE A 830 -31.26 48.41 4.39
C ILE A 830 -32.26 49.36 5.06
N GLY A 831 -32.61 50.45 4.41
CA GLY A 831 -33.41 51.53 5.02
C GLY A 831 -32.67 52.19 6.19
N GLU A 832 -33.23 52.07 7.39
CA GLU A 832 -32.62 52.59 8.64
C GLU A 832 -31.71 51.59 9.35
N LEU A 833 -31.58 50.36 8.83
CA LEU A 833 -30.68 49.34 9.37
C LEU A 833 -29.30 49.49 8.74
N SER A 834 -28.25 49.69 9.55
CA SER A 834 -26.86 49.61 9.09
C SER A 834 -26.29 48.22 9.40
N VAL A 835 -25.65 47.62 8.40
CA VAL A 835 -25.07 46.28 8.47
C VAL A 835 -23.58 46.38 8.20
N GLU A 836 -22.79 45.79 9.10
CA GLU A 836 -21.39 45.45 8.87
C GLU A 836 -21.26 43.93 8.73
N ASP A 837 -20.66 43.48 7.63
CA ASP A 837 -20.66 42.09 7.20
C ASP A 837 -19.24 41.63 6.89
N ARG A 838 -18.71 40.75 7.74
CA ARG A 838 -17.36 40.24 7.67
C ARG A 838 -17.40 38.75 7.37
N ILE A 839 -16.69 38.33 6.32
CA ILE A 839 -16.68 36.94 5.84
C ILE A 839 -15.22 36.46 5.80
N VAL A 840 -14.95 35.32 6.45
CA VAL A 840 -13.63 34.68 6.48
C VAL A 840 -13.78 33.22 6.07
N PRO A 841 -13.15 32.76 4.97
CA PRO A 841 -13.15 31.35 4.60
C PRO A 841 -12.58 30.48 5.72
N ARG A 842 -13.10 29.25 5.83
CA ARG A 842 -12.62 28.23 6.76
C ARG A 842 -12.16 27.01 6.00
N LEU A 843 -10.99 26.51 6.39
CA LEU A 843 -10.40 25.30 5.86
C LEU A 843 -10.05 24.37 7.03
N GLY A 844 -10.65 23.19 7.06
CA GLY A 844 -10.45 22.21 8.12
C GLY A 844 -11.22 20.94 7.82
N PRO A 845 -11.87 20.27 8.80
CA PRO A 845 -12.67 19.05 8.55
C PRO A 845 -13.89 19.27 7.62
N TRP A 846 -14.12 20.51 7.18
CA TRP A 846 -15.10 20.91 6.18
C TRP A 846 -14.62 22.21 5.51
N ILE A 847 -15.12 22.46 4.30
CA ILE A 847 -14.87 23.72 3.57
C ILE A 847 -16.08 24.63 3.76
N GLY A 848 -15.82 25.90 4.04
CA GLY A 848 -16.89 26.83 4.33
C GLY A 848 -16.42 28.26 4.61
N PHE A 849 -17.24 29.00 5.34
CA PHE A 849 -16.86 30.30 5.89
C PHE A 849 -17.48 30.56 7.25
N GLU A 850 -16.80 31.42 8.02
CA GLU A 850 -17.39 32.14 9.13
C GLU A 850 -17.84 33.52 8.67
N ARG A 851 -19.06 33.90 9.05
CA ARG A 851 -19.64 35.21 8.74
C ARG A 851 -20.10 35.89 10.01
N THR A 852 -19.61 37.10 10.25
CA THR A 852 -20.03 37.95 11.37
C THR A 852 -20.79 39.15 10.83
N LEU A 853 -22.03 39.32 11.29
CA LEU A 853 -22.88 40.46 11.00
C LEU A 853 -22.99 41.33 12.25
N ILE A 854 -22.82 42.63 12.11
CA ILE A 854 -23.09 43.61 13.16
C ILE A 854 -24.19 44.54 12.65
N LEU A 855 -25.33 44.52 13.33
CA LEU A 855 -26.48 45.35 13.05
C LEU A 855 -26.51 46.49 14.07
N ASP A 856 -26.52 47.73 13.62
CA ASP A 856 -26.56 48.90 14.53
C ASP A 856 -27.84 48.95 15.38
N ARG A 857 -28.92 48.36 14.87
CA ARG A 857 -30.20 48.11 15.53
C ARG A 857 -30.83 46.84 14.98
N ALA A 858 -31.74 46.21 15.71
CA ALA A 858 -32.48 45.05 15.20
C ALA A 858 -33.87 45.45 14.69
N PRO A 859 -34.33 44.96 13.52
CA PRO A 859 -35.74 45.03 13.12
C PRO A 859 -36.63 44.28 14.12
N ALA A 860 -37.91 44.67 14.22
CA ALA A 860 -38.86 44.05 15.14
C ALA A 860 -39.09 42.54 14.84
N GLU A 861 -39.08 42.16 13.57
CA GLU A 861 -39.05 40.78 13.09
C GLU A 861 -38.30 40.77 11.75
N PHE A 862 -37.45 39.78 11.53
CA PHE A 862 -36.74 39.58 10.26
C PHE A 862 -36.39 38.10 10.03
N VAL A 863 -36.14 37.74 8.77
CA VAL A 863 -35.64 36.43 8.37
C VAL A 863 -34.17 36.57 7.99
N LEU A 864 -33.34 35.69 8.53
CA LEU A 864 -31.92 35.55 8.19
C LEU A 864 -31.73 34.33 7.30
N HIS A 865 -31.33 34.55 6.05
CA HIS A 865 -30.99 33.49 5.11
C HIS A 865 -29.51 33.11 5.27
N ALA A 866 -29.23 32.34 6.33
CA ALA A 866 -27.88 31.97 6.74
C ALA A 866 -27.18 30.98 5.80
N ALA A 867 -27.92 30.10 5.13
CA ALA A 867 -27.40 29.15 4.15
C ALA A 867 -28.43 28.88 3.04
N GLY A 868 -27.94 28.63 1.82
CA GLY A 868 -28.75 28.35 0.63
C GLY A 868 -27.86 27.83 -0.51
N GLY A 869 -28.44 27.42 -1.64
CA GLY A 869 -27.67 26.92 -2.79
C GLY A 869 -26.87 25.64 -2.49
N GLY A 870 -27.38 24.76 -1.64
CA GLY A 870 -26.71 23.51 -1.23
C GLY A 870 -25.91 23.59 0.08
N ALA A 871 -25.58 24.80 0.55
CA ALA A 871 -24.83 25.00 1.79
C ALA A 871 -25.65 24.69 3.06
N GLN A 872 -24.96 24.34 4.15
CA GLN A 872 -25.55 24.05 5.47
C GLN A 872 -25.02 25.01 6.54
N ALA A 873 -25.93 25.60 7.33
CA ALA A 873 -25.58 26.39 8.52
C ALA A 873 -25.27 25.44 9.69
N ARG A 874 -24.02 25.42 10.17
CA ARG A 874 -23.56 24.59 11.29
C ARG A 874 -23.84 25.20 12.65
N GLY A 875 -23.94 26.53 12.72
CA GLY A 875 -24.26 27.23 13.95
C GLY A 875 -24.62 28.69 13.70
N VAL A 876 -25.52 29.21 14.54
CA VAL A 876 -25.88 30.63 14.62
C VAL A 876 -25.74 31.06 16.08
N LYS A 877 -24.83 31.99 16.37
CA LYS A 877 -24.65 32.58 17.69
C LYS A 877 -25.01 34.06 17.64
N MET A 878 -25.74 34.55 18.64
CA MET A 878 -26.20 35.94 18.70
C MET A 878 -25.76 36.57 20.02
N THR A 879 -25.27 37.80 19.95
CA THR A 879 -24.83 38.59 21.12
C THR A 879 -25.34 40.02 20.99
N GLY A 880 -26.00 40.53 22.02
CA GLY A 880 -26.66 41.85 22.02
C GLY A 880 -28.08 41.79 21.45
N GLY A 881 -29.08 42.13 22.26
CA GLY A 881 -30.51 42.01 21.92
C GLY A 881 -31.17 40.68 22.35
N THR A 882 -32.46 40.69 22.65
CA THR A 882 -33.28 39.52 23.01
C THR A 882 -34.02 38.98 21.79
N PHE A 883 -33.35 38.15 20.97
CA PHE A 883 -33.96 37.44 19.85
C PHE A 883 -33.78 35.93 20.01
N MET A 884 -34.83 35.16 19.68
CA MET A 884 -34.74 33.70 19.56
C MET A 884 -34.74 33.32 18.08
N PRO A 885 -33.68 32.67 17.56
CA PRO A 885 -33.68 32.15 16.21
C PRO A 885 -34.59 30.92 16.13
N ILE A 886 -35.65 31.02 15.33
CA ILE A 886 -36.54 29.89 15.02
C ILE A 886 -36.22 29.46 13.59
N GLN A 887 -35.72 28.24 13.43
CA GLN A 887 -35.46 27.71 12.08
C GLN A 887 -36.79 27.50 11.36
N ASP A 888 -37.01 28.29 10.31
CA ASP A 888 -38.26 28.28 9.52
C ASP A 888 -38.15 27.32 8.34
N GLN A 889 -36.98 27.33 7.67
CA GLN A 889 -36.60 26.41 6.59
C GLN A 889 -35.13 26.02 6.73
N VAL A 890 -34.69 25.00 6.00
CA VAL A 890 -33.26 24.61 5.97
C VAL A 890 -32.42 25.82 5.55
N GLY A 891 -31.52 26.26 6.43
CA GLY A 891 -30.65 27.42 6.21
C GLY A 891 -31.29 28.80 6.41
N SER A 892 -32.57 28.91 6.78
CA SER A 892 -33.24 30.20 7.05
C SER A 892 -33.84 30.25 8.45
N TYR A 893 -33.60 31.35 9.16
CA TYR A 893 -33.99 31.54 10.55
C TYR A 893 -34.87 32.77 10.70
N ARG A 894 -36.08 32.59 11.23
CA ARG A 894 -36.97 33.68 11.61
C ARG A 894 -36.57 34.20 12.99
N MET A 895 -36.35 35.51 13.09
CA MET A 895 -35.92 36.19 14.31
C MET A 895 -37.12 36.90 14.93
N THR A 896 -37.51 36.44 16.11
CA THR A 896 -38.62 37.02 16.90
C THR A 896 -38.12 37.53 18.26
N PRO A 897 -38.67 38.64 18.79
CA PRO A 897 -38.29 39.16 20.09
C PRO A 897 -38.59 38.17 21.22
N GLY A 898 -37.62 37.93 22.10
CA GLY A 898 -37.77 37.08 23.27
C GLY A 898 -38.66 37.72 24.35
N PHE A 899 -39.36 36.91 25.14
CA PHE A 899 -40.19 37.38 26.25
C PHE A 899 -39.31 37.91 27.42
N VAL A 900 -39.47 39.21 27.69
CA VAL A 900 -39.12 39.97 28.92
C VAL A 900 -37.68 40.50 29.06
N GLY A 901 -37.56 41.84 29.13
CA GLY A 901 -36.70 42.54 30.10
C GLY A 901 -35.48 43.32 29.55
N GLU A 902 -35.66 44.63 29.44
CA GLU A 902 -34.64 45.71 29.47
C GLU A 902 -33.67 45.89 28.27
N ASP A 903 -33.75 47.10 27.70
CA ASP A 903 -32.87 47.81 26.75
C ASP A 903 -32.30 47.05 25.53
N ALA A 904 -33.07 47.06 24.44
CA ALA A 904 -32.63 46.72 23.08
C ALA A 904 -31.83 47.84 22.37
N ASP A 905 -31.19 48.75 23.12
CA ASP A 905 -30.47 49.92 22.60
C ASP A 905 -28.97 49.63 22.40
N GLY A 906 -28.66 48.51 21.74
CA GLY A 906 -27.28 48.12 21.40
C GLY A 906 -27.20 47.31 20.11
N PRO A 907 -26.01 47.23 19.49
CA PRO A 907 -25.85 46.51 18.23
C PRO A 907 -26.08 45.00 18.42
N LEU A 908 -26.78 44.39 17.47
CA LEU A 908 -26.99 42.94 17.41
C LEU A 908 -25.87 42.31 16.58
N ILE A 909 -25.09 41.42 17.19
CA ILE A 909 -24.01 40.67 16.55
C ILE A 909 -24.50 39.26 16.25
N ILE A 910 -24.38 38.82 15.00
CA ILE A 910 -24.73 37.47 14.53
C ILE A 910 -23.49 36.80 13.97
N GLN A 911 -23.12 35.65 14.51
CA GLN A 911 -22.02 34.82 14.01
C GLN A 911 -22.58 33.55 13.39
N LEU A 912 -22.17 33.28 12.16
CA LEU A 912 -22.60 32.15 11.34
C LEU A 912 -21.41 31.29 10.95
N GLU A 913 -21.56 29.98 11.10
CA GLU A 913 -20.66 28.97 10.53
C GLU A 913 -21.41 28.25 9.41
N VAL A 914 -20.89 28.31 8.18
CA VAL A 914 -21.56 27.77 6.98
C VAL A 914 -20.60 26.85 6.24
N SER A 915 -21.01 25.60 5.98
CA SER A 915 -20.25 24.61 5.21
C SER A 915 -20.92 24.29 3.87
N PHE A 916 -20.13 23.88 2.88
CA PHE A 916 -20.60 23.43 1.56
C PHE A 916 -20.62 21.92 1.43
#